data_AF-A0A7C6RZX2-F1
#
_entry.id   AF-A0A7C6RZX2-F1
#
_cell.length_a   1.000
_cell.length_b   1.000
_cell.length_c   1.000
_cell.angle_alpha   90.00
_cell.angle_beta   90.00
_cell.angle_gamma   90.00
#
_symmetry.space_group_name_H-M   'P 1'
#
loop_
_entity.id
_entity.type
_entity.pdbx_description
1 polymer ?
#
loop_
_entity_poly.entity_id
_entity_poly.type
_entity_poly.pdbx_seq_one_letter_code
_entity_poly.pdbx_strand_id
1 'polypeptide(L)'
;MQDHGAVPETFASNRQAVAITGLGAFCPIGRNLDELLHGIRAGRSGFGVIRSFDTGQLRIRHAAEIVDYQPRDFFPADQAEKLDRTAQFAIIAVRQAVADAELSAELLASGRVALVMGICAGGEGDSQAVPGGDSDWRDGKQAQRFLATAHYFQTDAVASALGVHGPGITVSTACASSTSALGVGFALIQSGKADVVLVGGADAFSLYTYAGFYALGAMAEKPTSPFSIQTGVTFGEGAGCVVLERLDHAEKRRGHVHGELLGCGMSSDAHHITAPHPSGEGVYRAMVSALRQAGLEPGDLGYVNAHGTGTPDNDVAETLAIHTLYGKDATIPPVSSSKSFFGHTLGAAGILEFIVSLSAMLNDLLPPTLNFETPRPGCDLDYVPNQAREARFDSFISTSAAFGGVNAAVVGGRVRTRPRPEIAWDDILITGMGVLSPVGFSPADFAAALRTVRTGVDFIDRFDHGDGRGRHAGLLKGFQPRKLAPTVDTRRMDRLTQYAVVATSLALRDADPRNRFEPTRLGLTVALTRGPVSTQERFLESLYRDGIERMSAKHFPSMVLSTLSGEIAQACRIKGATLTLVDGRTAGLRGLLAACDYLRQSDELDALIVVAADEIGSLFFRLFERLDMVADTRVHGSRPRPYDPDAGGAILGEGAVALVLERKASARARNARAYAQVSGSGMTADAWPECGLEPQGRWLEQAVRLALAEAKLDLDAIDAVYGHGCGEPRYDSRELQTLGRLLENRAIPVGCVVGHLGLAEASCGLFTVAAALLGMRHGEVYPVVTGGVLPAAPAFARDEARTGHYRHTLVLGSTEHGNNASVVLSRDDPESR
;
A
#
# COMPACT_ATOMS: atom_id res chain seq x y z
N MET A 1 23.21 -3.79 -25.93
CA MET A 1 23.75 -4.57 -24.79
C MET A 1 24.62 -3.59 -24.02
N GLN A 2 23.97 -2.71 -23.26
CA GLN A 2 24.61 -1.73 -22.37
C GLN A 2 24.47 -2.28 -20.96
N ASP A 3 25.52 -2.10 -20.16
CA ASP A 3 25.67 -2.60 -18.80
C ASP A 3 24.65 -1.91 -17.88
N HIS A 4 23.47 -2.51 -17.74
CA HIS A 4 22.39 -2.00 -16.90
C HIS A 4 22.70 -2.33 -15.42
N GLY A 5 23.37 -1.40 -14.75
CA GLY A 5 23.38 -1.29 -13.30
C GLY A 5 24.45 -2.12 -12.59
N ALA A 6 25.68 -1.60 -12.56
CA ALA A 6 26.63 -2.00 -11.53
C ALA A 6 26.01 -1.72 -10.14
N VAL A 7 25.97 -2.77 -9.31
CA VAL A 7 25.51 -2.71 -7.92
C VAL A 7 26.47 -1.81 -7.14
N PRO A 8 25.99 -0.87 -6.28
CA PRO A 8 26.88 -0.02 -5.50
C PRO A 8 27.85 -0.83 -4.63
N GLU A 9 29.14 -0.48 -4.67
CA GLU A 9 30.13 -0.97 -3.72
C GLU A 9 29.70 -0.57 -2.29
N THR A 10 29.45 -1.57 -1.46
CA THR A 10 29.16 -1.51 -0.01
C THR A 10 27.89 -0.75 0.41
N PHE A 11 26.94 -1.48 1.01
CA PHE A 11 25.91 -0.94 1.91
C PHE A 11 26.60 -0.36 3.15
N ALA A 12 27.26 0.79 3.02
CA ALA A 12 27.97 1.44 4.10
C ALA A 12 26.98 2.02 5.12
N SER A 13 27.34 1.96 6.40
CA SER A 13 26.53 2.22 7.60
C SER A 13 26.07 3.68 7.81
N ASN A 14 26.13 4.54 6.78
CA ASN A 14 25.81 5.96 6.93
C ASN A 14 24.45 6.29 6.31
N ARG A 15 23.51 6.78 7.12
CA ARG A 15 22.18 7.20 6.64
C ARG A 15 22.33 8.27 5.57
N GLN A 16 21.68 8.07 4.44
CA GLN A 16 21.79 8.98 3.30
C GLN A 16 20.93 10.22 3.54
N ALA A 17 21.41 11.40 3.16
CA ALA A 17 20.57 12.59 3.11
C ALA A 17 19.57 12.46 1.94
N VAL A 18 18.30 12.79 2.20
CA VAL A 18 17.20 12.68 1.24
C VAL A 18 16.77 14.09 0.85
N ALA A 19 17.29 14.54 -0.28
CA ALA A 19 16.97 15.82 -0.89
C ALA A 19 15.57 15.79 -1.51
N ILE A 20 14.94 16.95 -1.55
CA ILE A 20 13.72 17.20 -2.31
C ILE A 20 14.11 18.03 -3.52
N THR A 21 14.08 17.43 -4.70
CA THR A 21 14.61 18.06 -5.92
C THR A 21 13.54 18.51 -6.90
N GLY A 22 12.29 18.10 -6.70
CA GLY A 22 11.17 18.50 -7.55
C GLY A 22 9.83 18.52 -6.82
N LEU A 23 8.95 19.43 -7.21
CA LEU A 23 7.62 19.64 -6.64
C LEU A 23 6.56 19.74 -7.73
N GLY A 24 5.41 19.11 -7.50
CA GLY A 24 4.23 19.21 -8.38
C GLY A 24 2.95 19.23 -7.57
N ALA A 25 2.01 20.09 -7.94
CA ALA A 25 0.76 20.27 -7.21
C ALA A 25 -0.41 20.61 -8.16
N PHE A 26 -1.51 19.91 -7.99
CA PHE A 26 -2.73 20.08 -8.78
C PHE A 26 -3.95 19.97 -7.87
N CYS A 27 -4.51 21.11 -7.46
CA CYS A 27 -5.59 21.17 -6.49
C CYS A 27 -6.55 22.37 -6.73
N PRO A 28 -7.67 22.47 -6.00
CA PRO A 28 -8.69 23.50 -6.21
C PRO A 28 -8.20 24.95 -6.08
N ILE A 29 -7.10 25.20 -5.39
CA ILE A 29 -6.54 26.55 -5.21
C ILE A 29 -5.35 26.87 -6.12
N GLY A 30 -4.81 25.88 -6.83
CA GLY A 30 -3.72 26.06 -7.78
C GLY A 30 -3.44 24.83 -8.64
N ARG A 31 -3.20 25.03 -9.94
CA ARG A 31 -2.90 23.96 -10.91
C ARG A 31 -1.41 23.69 -11.08
N ASN A 32 -0.56 24.43 -10.37
CA ASN A 32 0.89 24.29 -10.30
C ASN A 32 1.38 24.95 -8.98
N LEU A 33 2.69 24.86 -8.72
CA LEU A 33 3.30 25.38 -7.48
C LEU A 33 3.11 26.89 -7.29
N ASP A 34 3.27 27.69 -8.35
CA ASP A 34 3.15 29.15 -8.29
C ASP A 34 1.72 29.58 -7.94
N GLU A 35 0.73 28.98 -8.60
CA GLU A 35 -0.68 29.25 -8.32
C GLU A 35 -1.07 28.81 -6.91
N LEU A 36 -0.55 27.67 -6.43
CA LEU A 36 -0.77 27.19 -5.07
C LEU A 36 -0.23 28.19 -4.04
N LEU A 37 1.02 28.64 -4.20
CA LEU A 37 1.65 29.61 -3.31
C LEU A 37 0.89 30.95 -3.30
N HIS A 38 0.47 31.43 -4.47
CA HIS A 38 -0.34 32.64 -4.58
C HIS A 38 -1.71 32.46 -3.90
N GLY A 39 -2.36 31.31 -4.08
CA GLY A 39 -3.62 30.96 -3.44
C GLY A 39 -3.54 30.97 -1.92
N ILE A 40 -2.49 30.39 -1.34
CA ILE A 40 -2.25 30.37 0.12
C ILE A 40 -2.07 31.80 0.64
N ARG A 41 -1.19 32.59 0.01
CA ARG A 41 -0.94 34.00 0.41
C ARG A 41 -2.19 34.85 0.37
N ALA A 42 -3.05 34.63 -0.62
CA ALA A 42 -4.30 35.37 -0.79
C ALA A 42 -5.45 34.86 0.10
N GLY A 43 -5.27 33.77 0.85
CA GLY A 43 -6.36 33.14 1.61
C GLY A 43 -7.48 32.60 0.72
N ARG A 44 -7.15 32.10 -0.48
CA ARG A 44 -8.15 31.63 -1.45
C ARG A 44 -8.81 30.34 -0.96
N SER A 45 -10.13 30.34 -0.89
CA SER A 45 -10.93 29.14 -0.65
C SER A 45 -11.19 28.39 -1.96
N GLY A 46 -10.91 27.09 -1.97
CA GLY A 46 -11.25 26.17 -3.06
C GLY A 46 -12.67 25.59 -2.97
N PHE A 47 -13.43 25.94 -1.93
CA PHE A 47 -14.77 25.39 -1.72
C PHE A 47 -15.80 26.01 -2.66
N GLY A 48 -16.61 25.16 -3.28
CA GLY A 48 -17.71 25.55 -4.16
C GLY A 48 -18.87 24.56 -4.10
N VAL A 49 -19.89 24.77 -4.93
CA VAL A 49 -20.99 23.82 -5.11
C VAL A 49 -20.47 22.60 -5.86
N ILE A 50 -20.87 21.40 -5.44
CA ILE A 50 -20.54 20.13 -6.09
C ILE A 50 -21.10 20.13 -7.52
N ARG A 51 -20.25 19.85 -8.51
CA ARG A 51 -20.62 19.77 -9.94
C ARG A 51 -20.44 18.36 -10.52
N SER A 52 -19.69 17.49 -9.84
CA SER A 52 -19.40 16.13 -10.31
C SER A 52 -20.61 15.18 -10.31
N PHE A 53 -21.62 15.44 -9.47
CA PHE A 53 -22.88 14.69 -9.42
C PHE A 53 -24.03 15.55 -8.84
N ASP A 54 -25.28 15.10 -9.01
CA ASP A 54 -26.45 15.86 -8.55
C ASP A 54 -26.61 15.80 -7.02
N THR A 55 -26.55 16.96 -6.38
CA THR A 55 -26.80 17.14 -4.93
C THR A 55 -28.06 17.99 -4.65
N GLY A 56 -28.92 18.23 -5.63
CA GLY A 56 -30.03 19.18 -5.57
C GLY A 56 -31.04 18.91 -4.45
N GLN A 57 -31.19 17.66 -4.03
CA GLN A 57 -32.09 17.24 -2.93
C GLN A 57 -31.37 17.04 -1.59
N LEU A 58 -30.05 17.12 -1.56
CA LEU A 58 -29.25 16.79 -0.37
C LEU A 58 -29.01 18.02 0.50
N ARG A 59 -28.76 17.81 1.80
CA ARG A 59 -28.47 18.91 2.75
C ARG A 59 -27.09 19.52 2.51
N ILE A 60 -26.09 18.70 2.21
CA ILE A 60 -24.70 19.09 2.05
C ILE A 60 -24.40 19.14 0.56
N ARG A 61 -23.85 20.25 0.06
CA ARG A 61 -23.77 20.53 -1.39
C ARG A 61 -22.45 21.15 -1.83
N HIS A 62 -21.45 21.13 -0.95
CA HIS A 62 -20.19 21.80 -1.20
C HIS A 62 -19.02 20.83 -1.00
N ALA A 63 -18.03 21.00 -1.85
CA ALA A 63 -16.75 20.32 -1.84
C ALA A 63 -15.70 21.26 -2.44
N ALA A 64 -14.43 20.89 -2.35
CA ALA A 64 -13.36 21.56 -3.05
C ALA A 64 -12.99 20.77 -4.32
N GLU A 65 -13.71 21.02 -5.41
CA GLU A 65 -13.48 20.39 -6.72
C GLU A 65 -12.51 21.23 -7.57
N ILE A 66 -11.72 20.56 -8.41
CA ILE A 66 -10.97 21.21 -9.47
C ILE A 66 -11.95 21.51 -10.62
N VAL A 67 -12.53 22.70 -10.56
CA VAL A 67 -13.47 23.19 -11.56
C VAL A 67 -12.78 23.53 -12.89
N ASP A 68 -13.55 23.47 -13.97
CA ASP A 68 -13.13 23.81 -15.33
C ASP A 68 -11.88 23.03 -15.80
N TYR A 69 -11.78 21.77 -15.37
CA TYR A 69 -10.76 20.83 -15.81
C TYR A 69 -11.21 20.09 -17.08
N GLN A 70 -10.40 20.14 -18.13
CA GLN A 70 -10.60 19.37 -19.35
C GLN A 70 -9.44 18.40 -19.55
N PRO A 71 -9.66 17.07 -19.51
CA PRO A 71 -8.60 16.08 -19.70
C PRO A 71 -7.79 16.26 -21.00
N ARG A 72 -8.46 16.74 -22.06
CA ARG A 72 -7.85 16.94 -23.39
C ARG A 72 -6.77 18.02 -23.42
N ASP A 73 -6.70 18.88 -22.40
CA ASP A 73 -5.63 19.87 -22.27
C ASP A 73 -4.29 19.22 -21.86
N PHE A 74 -4.33 18.01 -21.29
CA PHE A 74 -3.18 17.31 -20.71
C PHE A 74 -2.88 15.96 -21.35
N PHE A 75 -3.86 15.37 -22.04
CA PHE A 75 -3.79 14.00 -22.57
C PHE A 75 -4.32 13.91 -24.00
N PRO A 76 -3.74 13.02 -24.83
CA PRO A 76 -4.39 12.55 -26.05
C PRO A 76 -5.81 12.01 -25.78
N ALA A 77 -6.70 12.11 -26.77
CA ALA A 77 -8.13 11.80 -26.59
C ALA A 77 -8.38 10.35 -26.13
N ASP A 78 -7.63 9.39 -26.66
CA ASP A 78 -7.71 7.97 -26.31
C ASP A 78 -7.26 7.69 -24.87
N GLN A 79 -6.20 8.36 -24.40
CA GLN A 79 -5.74 8.25 -23.02
C GLN A 79 -6.72 8.90 -22.05
N ALA A 80 -7.22 10.09 -22.39
CA ALA A 80 -8.21 10.83 -21.59
C ALA A 80 -9.49 10.03 -21.32
N GLU A 81 -9.91 9.16 -22.25
CA GLU A 81 -11.12 8.34 -22.12
C GLU A 81 -10.91 7.02 -21.34
N LYS A 82 -9.65 6.56 -21.22
CA LYS A 82 -9.30 5.30 -20.54
C LYS A 82 -8.90 5.52 -19.08
N LEU A 83 -8.29 6.66 -18.77
CA LEU A 83 -7.79 6.97 -17.44
C LEU A 83 -8.89 7.56 -16.56
N ASP A 84 -9.00 7.03 -15.34
CA ASP A 84 -9.81 7.68 -14.31
C ASP A 84 -9.24 9.07 -13.95
N ARG A 85 -10.10 9.96 -13.44
CA ARG A 85 -9.73 11.31 -12.99
C ARG A 85 -8.61 11.27 -11.94
N THR A 86 -8.57 10.29 -11.04
CA THR A 86 -7.48 10.09 -10.07
C THR A 86 -6.13 9.88 -10.77
N ALA A 87 -6.04 8.94 -11.71
CA ALA A 87 -4.82 8.70 -12.50
C ALA A 87 -4.40 9.94 -13.30
N GLN A 88 -5.37 10.65 -13.89
CA GLN A 88 -5.08 11.88 -14.65
C GLN A 88 -4.43 12.94 -13.76
N PHE A 89 -4.98 13.20 -12.58
CA PHE A 89 -4.40 14.16 -11.63
C PHE A 89 -3.01 13.73 -11.17
N ALA A 90 -2.83 12.43 -10.86
CA ALA A 90 -1.54 11.87 -10.50
C ALA A 90 -0.49 12.11 -11.59
N ILE A 91 -0.80 11.79 -12.85
CA ILE A 91 0.13 11.98 -13.97
C ILE A 91 0.50 13.45 -14.15
N ILE A 92 -0.46 14.37 -14.02
CA ILE A 92 -0.20 15.82 -14.11
C ILE A 92 0.78 16.25 -13.02
N ALA A 93 0.50 15.94 -11.75
CA ALA A 93 1.36 16.34 -10.63
C ALA A 93 2.76 15.71 -10.70
N VAL A 94 2.86 14.45 -11.10
CA VAL A 94 4.15 13.76 -11.25
C VAL A 94 4.96 14.35 -12.41
N ARG A 95 4.32 14.69 -13.55
CA ARG A 95 5.01 15.38 -14.65
C ARG A 95 5.53 16.75 -14.24
N GLN A 96 4.80 17.49 -13.43
CA GLN A 96 5.27 18.78 -12.87
C GLN A 96 6.51 18.58 -11.99
N ALA A 97 6.47 17.62 -11.06
CA ALA A 97 7.59 17.34 -10.16
C ALA A 97 8.83 16.85 -10.91
N VAL A 98 8.65 16.00 -11.93
CA VAL A 98 9.73 15.53 -12.81
C VAL A 98 10.35 16.68 -13.61
N ALA A 99 9.52 17.60 -14.13
CA ALA A 99 9.98 18.77 -14.85
C ALA A 99 10.75 19.73 -13.94
N ASP A 100 10.24 20.00 -12.73
CA ASP A 100 10.88 20.84 -11.72
C ASP A 100 12.23 20.25 -11.25
N ALA A 101 12.33 18.92 -11.14
CA ALA A 101 13.58 18.23 -10.83
C ALA A 101 14.54 18.09 -12.01
N GLU A 102 14.13 18.45 -13.23
CA GLU A 102 14.90 18.29 -14.47
C GLU A 102 15.38 16.82 -14.70
N LEU A 103 14.51 15.83 -14.42
CA LEU A 103 14.86 14.43 -14.64
C LEU A 103 14.70 14.05 -16.12
N SER A 104 15.77 13.49 -16.71
CA SER A 104 15.76 12.97 -18.08
C SER A 104 14.93 11.69 -18.22
N ALA A 105 14.40 11.42 -19.41
CA ALA A 105 13.68 10.18 -19.71
C ALA A 105 14.56 8.93 -19.53
N GLU A 106 15.86 9.02 -19.83
CA GLU A 106 16.83 7.93 -19.64
C GLU A 106 16.98 7.57 -18.16
N LEU A 107 16.99 8.57 -17.29
CA LEU A 107 17.04 8.36 -15.84
C LEU A 107 15.74 7.70 -15.34
N LEU A 108 14.56 8.18 -15.78
CA LEU A 108 13.27 7.56 -15.43
C LEU A 108 13.23 6.08 -15.82
N ALA A 109 13.76 5.74 -17.00
CA ALA A 109 13.80 4.38 -17.52
C ALA A 109 14.93 3.49 -16.95
N SER A 110 15.80 4.03 -16.08
CA SER A 110 17.00 3.33 -15.60
C SER A 110 16.73 2.11 -14.69
N GLY A 111 15.51 1.98 -14.15
CA GLY A 111 15.19 1.04 -13.08
C GLY A 111 15.66 1.47 -11.68
N ARG A 112 16.31 2.64 -11.57
CA ARG A 112 16.76 3.26 -10.30
C ARG A 112 15.85 4.38 -9.80
N VAL A 113 14.82 4.71 -10.58
CA VAL A 113 13.73 5.61 -10.17
C VAL A 113 12.56 4.76 -9.71
N ALA A 114 12.16 4.93 -8.46
CA ALA A 114 10.96 4.30 -7.91
C ALA A 114 9.76 5.26 -7.96
N LEU A 115 8.56 4.69 -7.87
CA LEU A 115 7.30 5.41 -7.79
C LEU A 115 6.54 4.92 -6.55
N VAL A 116 6.12 5.84 -5.69
CA VAL A 116 5.28 5.53 -4.53
C VAL A 116 4.08 6.47 -4.52
N MET A 117 2.87 5.93 -4.62
CA MET A 117 1.64 6.73 -4.69
C MET A 117 0.74 6.45 -3.49
N GLY A 118 0.32 7.52 -2.79
CA GLY A 118 -0.74 7.48 -1.80
C GLY A 118 -2.13 7.63 -2.43
N ILE A 119 -2.94 6.57 -2.41
CA ILE A 119 -4.28 6.53 -3.02
C ILE A 119 -5.26 6.02 -1.96
N CYS A 120 -6.35 6.74 -1.68
CA CYS A 120 -7.33 6.33 -0.67
C CYS A 120 -8.62 5.78 -1.30
N ALA A 121 -9.18 6.45 -2.31
CA ALA A 121 -10.45 6.07 -2.92
C ALA A 121 -10.28 5.20 -4.17
N GLY A 122 -9.08 5.19 -4.77
CA GLY A 122 -8.86 4.51 -6.04
C GLY A 122 -9.38 5.34 -7.21
N GLY A 123 -9.71 4.67 -8.31
CA GLY A 123 -10.22 5.30 -9.52
C GLY A 123 -11.74 5.52 -9.48
N GLU A 124 -12.25 6.12 -8.40
CA GLU A 124 -13.69 6.38 -8.22
C GLU A 124 -14.16 7.73 -8.78
N GLY A 125 -13.28 8.49 -9.44
CA GLY A 125 -13.62 9.79 -10.01
C GLY A 125 -14.63 9.70 -11.16
N ASP A 126 -14.56 8.62 -11.94
CA ASP A 126 -15.59 8.26 -12.91
C ASP A 126 -16.74 7.53 -12.20
N SER A 127 -17.72 8.30 -11.71
CA SER A 127 -18.93 7.75 -11.09
C SER A 127 -19.70 6.79 -12.00
N GLN A 128 -19.53 6.88 -13.32
CA GLN A 128 -20.13 5.97 -14.29
C GLN A 128 -19.41 4.63 -14.37
N ALA A 129 -18.18 4.49 -13.85
CA ALA A 129 -17.41 3.26 -13.89
C ALA A 129 -17.92 2.17 -12.91
N VAL A 130 -18.70 2.54 -11.90
CA VAL A 130 -19.23 1.61 -10.90
C VAL A 130 -20.64 1.14 -11.28
N PRO A 131 -20.86 -0.18 -11.48
CA PRO A 131 -22.15 -0.71 -11.91
C PRO A 131 -23.27 -0.47 -10.88
N GLY A 132 -24.44 -0.01 -11.32
CA GLY A 132 -25.65 0.09 -10.50
C GLY A 132 -26.75 -0.88 -10.92
N GLY A 133 -27.45 -1.48 -9.94
CA GLY A 133 -28.66 -2.30 -10.16
C GLY A 133 -28.44 -3.64 -10.90
N ASP A 134 -29.53 -4.20 -11.43
CA ASP A 134 -29.58 -5.54 -12.06
C ASP A 134 -29.06 -5.62 -13.52
N SER A 135 -28.68 -4.50 -14.16
CA SER A 135 -28.50 -4.45 -15.63
C SER A 135 -27.08 -4.21 -16.17
N ASP A 136 -26.15 -3.61 -15.43
CA ASP A 136 -25.01 -2.93 -16.08
C ASP A 136 -23.68 -3.70 -16.08
N TRP A 137 -23.52 -4.76 -15.27
CA TRP A 137 -22.32 -5.62 -15.33
C TRP A 137 -22.27 -6.50 -16.59
N ARG A 138 -23.35 -6.54 -17.37
CA ARG A 138 -23.43 -7.30 -18.63
C ARG A 138 -22.62 -6.66 -19.76
N ASP A 139 -22.22 -5.40 -19.66
CA ASP A 139 -21.31 -4.80 -20.66
C ASP A 139 -19.85 -5.07 -20.28
N GLY A 140 -19.09 -5.67 -21.20
CA GLY A 140 -17.67 -5.94 -20.99
C GLY A 140 -16.84 -4.67 -20.86
N LYS A 141 -17.22 -3.59 -21.54
CA LYS A 141 -16.53 -2.29 -21.42
C LYS A 141 -16.73 -1.70 -20.02
N GLN A 142 -17.94 -1.80 -19.49
CA GLN A 142 -18.27 -1.36 -18.14
C GLN A 142 -17.54 -2.18 -17.08
N ALA A 143 -17.50 -3.51 -17.25
CA ALA A 143 -16.74 -4.38 -16.36
C ALA A 143 -15.24 -4.03 -16.34
N GLN A 144 -14.66 -3.75 -17.50
CA GLN A 144 -13.25 -3.32 -17.61
C GLN A 144 -13.00 -1.99 -16.90
N ARG A 145 -13.89 -1.00 -17.09
CA ARG A 145 -13.81 0.29 -16.40
C ARG A 145 -13.87 0.13 -14.88
N PHE A 146 -14.75 -0.72 -14.38
CA PHE A 146 -14.84 -0.98 -12.95
C PHE A 146 -13.56 -1.63 -12.40
N LEU A 147 -12.94 -2.57 -13.10
CA LEU A 147 -11.66 -3.13 -12.64
C LEU A 147 -10.52 -2.12 -12.66
N ALA A 148 -10.56 -1.14 -13.56
CA ALA A 148 -9.59 -0.04 -13.63
C ALA A 148 -9.74 0.98 -12.48
N THR A 149 -10.78 0.87 -11.64
CA THR A 149 -10.92 1.71 -10.43
C THR A 149 -10.09 1.21 -9.25
N ALA A 150 -9.45 0.05 -9.36
CA ALA A 150 -8.60 -0.47 -8.29
C ALA A 150 -7.46 0.51 -7.95
N HIS A 151 -7.09 0.58 -6.66
CA HIS A 151 -6.10 1.52 -6.15
C HIS A 151 -4.75 1.44 -6.89
N TYR A 152 -4.24 0.23 -7.14
CA TYR A 152 -2.95 0.04 -7.82
C TYR A 152 -2.95 0.50 -9.27
N PHE A 153 -4.10 0.47 -9.95
CA PHE A 153 -4.17 0.87 -11.36
C PHE A 153 -3.75 2.34 -11.55
N GLN A 154 -4.02 3.20 -10.56
CA GLN A 154 -3.65 4.61 -10.61
C GLN A 154 -2.12 4.78 -10.60
N THR A 155 -1.41 3.96 -9.81
CA THR A 155 0.06 3.91 -9.77
C THR A 155 0.63 3.34 -11.07
N ASP A 156 0.02 2.27 -11.59
CA ASP A 156 0.46 1.62 -12.84
C ASP A 156 0.31 2.56 -14.04
N ALA A 157 -0.77 3.35 -14.08
CA ALA A 157 -0.98 4.37 -15.09
C ALA A 157 0.10 5.46 -15.07
N VAL A 158 0.53 5.88 -13.88
CA VAL A 158 1.65 6.83 -13.73
C VAL A 158 2.96 6.21 -14.18
N ALA A 159 3.26 4.97 -13.75
CA ALA A 159 4.48 4.27 -14.18
C ALA A 159 4.54 4.13 -15.71
N SER A 160 3.44 3.69 -16.33
CA SER A 160 3.27 3.57 -17.78
C SER A 160 3.43 4.91 -18.51
N ALA A 161 2.83 5.99 -17.99
CA ALA A 161 2.86 7.31 -18.60
C ALA A 161 4.24 7.99 -18.55
N LEU A 162 5.10 7.61 -17.59
CA LEU A 162 6.44 8.17 -17.41
C LEU A 162 7.59 7.22 -17.78
N GLY A 163 7.31 5.92 -18.01
CA GLY A 163 8.34 4.92 -18.28
C GLY A 163 9.20 4.59 -17.06
N VAL A 164 8.61 4.51 -15.87
CA VAL A 164 9.33 4.26 -14.60
C VAL A 164 9.39 2.76 -14.33
N HIS A 165 10.58 2.17 -14.44
CA HIS A 165 10.77 0.71 -14.34
C HIS A 165 11.26 0.21 -12.97
N GLY A 166 11.53 1.11 -12.01
CA GLY A 166 11.89 0.73 -10.65
C GLY A 166 10.68 0.26 -9.83
N PRO A 167 10.82 0.13 -8.50
CA PRO A 167 9.72 -0.25 -7.62
C PRO A 167 8.51 0.71 -7.74
N GLY A 168 7.33 0.19 -8.11
CA GLY A 168 6.05 0.93 -8.10
C GLY A 168 5.13 0.49 -6.95
N ILE A 169 4.93 1.30 -5.91
CA ILE A 169 4.20 0.92 -4.68
C ILE A 169 2.98 1.82 -4.48
N THR A 170 1.84 1.22 -4.20
CA THR A 170 0.59 1.92 -3.87
C THR A 170 0.30 1.78 -2.38
N VAL A 171 0.26 2.91 -1.69
CA VAL A 171 -0.06 3.00 -0.26
C VAL A 171 -1.50 3.45 -0.10
N SER A 172 -2.30 2.72 0.68
CA SER A 172 -3.72 3.04 0.94
C SER A 172 -4.03 3.00 2.44
N THR A 173 -3.37 3.86 3.21
CA THR A 173 -3.66 4.08 4.64
C THR A 173 -4.68 5.21 4.85
N ALA A 174 -5.75 5.20 4.05
CA ALA A 174 -6.79 6.23 4.00
C ALA A 174 -6.22 7.66 3.98
N CYS A 175 -6.61 8.51 4.94
CA CYS A 175 -6.20 9.91 5.02
C CYS A 175 -4.68 10.12 5.20
N ALA A 176 -3.97 9.09 5.67
CA ALA A 176 -2.51 9.13 5.85
C ALA A 176 -1.74 8.56 4.65
N SER A 177 -2.41 8.19 3.55
CA SER A 177 -1.79 7.42 2.44
C SER A 177 -0.53 8.06 1.88
N SER A 178 -0.56 9.34 1.51
CA SER A 178 0.63 10.00 0.96
C SER A 178 1.67 10.38 2.02
N THR A 179 1.29 10.61 3.27
CA THR A 179 2.24 10.80 4.37
C THR A 179 3.00 9.52 4.66
N SER A 180 2.31 8.37 4.66
CA SER A 180 2.93 7.04 4.72
C SER A 180 3.77 6.75 3.48
N ALA A 181 3.32 7.19 2.28
CA ALA A 181 4.09 7.06 1.04
C ALA A 181 5.44 7.79 1.09
N LEU A 182 5.51 8.97 1.73
CA LEU A 182 6.79 9.65 2.00
C LEU A 182 7.72 8.78 2.87
N GLY A 183 7.18 8.10 3.88
CA GLY A 183 7.93 7.15 4.70
C GLY A 183 8.46 5.94 3.90
N VAL A 184 7.64 5.39 3.01
CA VAL A 184 8.05 4.28 2.12
C VAL A 184 9.12 4.76 1.12
N GLY A 185 8.94 5.93 0.50
CA GLY A 185 9.92 6.50 -0.42
C GLY A 185 11.25 6.85 0.26
N PHE A 186 11.19 7.39 1.47
CA PHE A 186 12.37 7.59 2.31
C PHE A 186 13.09 6.26 2.55
N ALA A 187 12.36 5.21 2.93
CA ALA A 187 12.95 3.90 3.14
C ALA A 187 13.62 3.33 1.88
N LEU A 188 13.04 3.50 0.69
CA LEU A 188 13.64 3.04 -0.57
C LEU A 188 14.98 3.73 -0.90
N ILE A 189 15.14 5.02 -0.59
CA ILE A 189 16.43 5.71 -0.72
C ILE A 189 17.41 5.14 0.30
N GLN A 190 17.03 5.07 1.58
CA GLN A 190 17.90 4.61 2.66
C GLN A 190 18.38 3.16 2.49
N SER A 191 17.58 2.26 1.92
CA SER A 191 18.00 0.88 1.62
C SER A 191 18.80 0.75 0.33
N GLY A 192 19.04 1.86 -0.40
CA GLY A 192 19.70 1.85 -1.69
C GLY A 192 18.88 1.18 -2.80
N LYS A 193 17.59 0.95 -2.58
CA LYS A 193 16.68 0.35 -3.58
C LYS A 193 16.37 1.31 -4.72
N ALA A 194 16.48 2.61 -4.49
CA ALA A 194 16.36 3.65 -5.50
C ALA A 194 17.38 4.77 -5.27
N ASP A 195 17.72 5.49 -6.34
CA ASP A 195 18.50 6.74 -6.26
C ASP A 195 17.57 7.96 -6.24
N VAL A 196 16.41 7.82 -6.88
CA VAL A 196 15.32 8.80 -6.95
C VAL A 196 14.00 8.10 -6.68
N VAL A 197 13.11 8.72 -5.93
CA VAL A 197 11.74 8.24 -5.71
C VAL A 197 10.76 9.37 -6.02
N LEU A 198 9.86 9.11 -6.96
CA LEU A 198 8.69 9.95 -7.20
C LEU A 198 7.65 9.56 -6.14
N VAL A 199 7.46 10.41 -5.13
CA VAL A 199 6.44 10.19 -4.10
C VAL A 199 5.27 11.11 -4.37
N GLY A 200 4.10 10.53 -4.64
CA GLY A 200 2.89 11.28 -4.92
C GLY A 200 1.70 10.84 -4.09
N GLY A 201 0.60 11.53 -4.31
CA GLY A 201 -0.71 11.13 -3.84
C GLY A 201 -1.79 11.80 -4.68
N ALA A 202 -2.89 11.10 -4.92
CA ALA A 202 -3.97 11.57 -5.76
C ALA A 202 -5.29 10.95 -5.32
N ASP A 203 -6.37 11.72 -5.36
CA ASP A 203 -7.73 11.21 -5.34
C ASP A 203 -8.68 12.23 -5.99
N ALA A 204 -9.59 11.73 -6.81
CA ALA A 204 -10.75 12.46 -7.30
C ALA A 204 -11.89 12.46 -6.26
N PHE A 205 -12.73 13.50 -6.29
CA PHE A 205 -13.91 13.54 -5.43
C PHE A 205 -15.03 12.68 -6.04
N SER A 206 -15.52 11.70 -5.30
CA SER A 206 -16.47 10.69 -5.80
C SER A 206 -17.81 10.71 -5.07
N LEU A 207 -18.85 10.24 -5.78
CA LEU A 207 -20.18 9.99 -5.21
C LEU A 207 -20.12 8.98 -4.05
N TYR A 208 -19.26 7.96 -4.13
CA TYR A 208 -19.15 6.89 -3.11
C TYR A 208 -18.56 7.43 -1.82
N THR A 209 -17.47 8.20 -1.92
CA THR A 209 -16.89 8.90 -0.78
C THR A 209 -17.93 9.82 -0.15
N TYR A 210 -18.58 10.66 -0.96
CA TYR A 210 -19.62 11.56 -0.47
C TYR A 210 -20.75 10.80 0.25
N ALA A 211 -21.31 9.77 -0.37
CA ALA A 211 -22.44 9.01 0.16
C ALA A 211 -22.09 8.31 1.48
N GLY A 212 -20.90 7.73 1.58
CA GLY A 212 -20.43 7.07 2.79
C GLY A 212 -20.28 8.02 3.98
N PHE A 213 -19.61 9.15 3.77
CA PHE A 213 -19.43 10.15 4.82
C PHE A 213 -20.71 10.94 5.15
N TYR A 214 -21.60 11.12 4.17
CA TYR A 214 -22.94 11.66 4.40
C TYR A 214 -23.74 10.74 5.33
N ALA A 215 -23.73 9.42 5.06
CA ALA A 215 -24.41 8.44 5.90
C ALA A 215 -23.84 8.34 7.32
N LEU A 216 -22.53 8.59 7.50
CA LEU A 216 -21.89 8.68 8.82
C LEU A 216 -22.26 9.96 9.60
N GLY A 217 -22.79 11.00 8.93
CA GLY A 217 -23.00 12.31 9.55
C GLY A 217 -21.70 13.05 9.86
N ALA A 218 -20.60 12.74 9.18
CA ALA A 218 -19.29 13.32 9.44
C ALA A 218 -19.02 14.61 8.65
N MET A 219 -19.79 14.86 7.60
CA MET A 219 -19.61 15.99 6.70
C MET A 219 -20.08 17.33 7.32
N ALA A 220 -19.38 18.41 7.00
CA ALA A 220 -19.75 19.75 7.43
C ALA A 220 -20.90 20.35 6.59
N GLU A 221 -21.71 21.21 7.20
CA GLU A 221 -22.76 21.98 6.51
C GLU A 221 -22.27 23.28 5.88
N LYS A 222 -21.08 23.72 6.28
CA LYS A 222 -20.34 24.85 5.72
C LYS A 222 -18.92 24.37 5.44
N PRO A 223 -18.15 25.08 4.60
CA PRO A 223 -16.72 24.86 4.47
C PRO A 223 -16.05 24.61 5.82
N THR A 224 -15.23 23.55 5.88
CA THR A 224 -14.62 23.10 7.13
C THR A 224 -13.84 24.23 7.82
N SER A 225 -13.94 24.24 9.15
CA SER A 225 -13.25 25.18 10.03
C SER A 225 -12.45 24.40 11.08
N PRO A 226 -11.26 23.89 10.73
CA PRO A 226 -10.43 23.11 11.64
C PRO A 226 -10.19 23.83 12.97
N PHE A 227 -10.32 23.11 14.08
CA PHE A 227 -10.13 23.59 15.47
C PHE A 227 -11.13 24.68 15.93
N SER A 228 -12.01 25.15 15.07
CA SER A 228 -13.06 26.15 15.36
C SER A 228 -14.35 25.48 15.80
N ILE A 229 -15.35 26.26 16.22
CA ILE A 229 -16.59 25.75 16.80
C ILE A 229 -17.44 24.94 15.80
N GLN A 230 -17.45 25.30 14.50
CA GLN A 230 -18.21 24.58 13.49
C GLN A 230 -17.56 23.20 13.23
N THR A 231 -18.40 22.18 13.01
CA THR A 231 -17.97 20.77 13.02
C THR A 231 -18.13 20.12 11.66
N GLY A 232 -17.24 19.19 11.38
CA GLY A 232 -17.34 18.27 10.25
C GLY A 232 -16.25 18.50 9.22
N VAL A 233 -16.13 17.52 8.33
CA VAL A 233 -15.17 17.55 7.23
C VAL A 233 -15.83 18.02 5.94
N THR A 234 -15.13 18.85 5.16
CA THR A 234 -15.47 19.11 3.76
C THR A 234 -14.43 18.42 2.89
N PHE A 235 -14.85 17.60 1.94
CA PHE A 235 -13.94 16.88 1.06
C PHE A 235 -13.49 17.74 -0.11
N GLY A 236 -12.35 17.37 -0.67
CA GLY A 236 -11.85 17.91 -1.93
C GLY A 236 -11.20 16.83 -2.77
N GLU A 237 -10.67 17.24 -3.91
CA GLU A 237 -9.88 16.40 -4.80
C GLU A 237 -8.54 17.04 -5.13
N GLY A 238 -7.60 16.23 -5.63
CA GLY A 238 -6.36 16.75 -6.17
C GLY A 238 -5.24 15.74 -6.19
N ALA A 239 -4.06 16.20 -6.57
CA ALA A 239 -2.84 15.43 -6.55
C ALA A 239 -1.63 16.30 -6.21
N GLY A 240 -0.61 15.67 -5.65
CA GLY A 240 0.72 16.27 -5.46
C GLY A 240 1.81 15.23 -5.64
N CYS A 241 3.02 15.70 -5.94
CA CYS A 241 4.20 14.87 -6.02
C CYS A 241 5.44 15.64 -5.55
N VAL A 242 6.32 14.95 -4.83
CA VAL A 242 7.68 15.38 -4.57
C VAL A 242 8.66 14.37 -5.16
N VAL A 243 9.79 14.87 -5.67
CA VAL A 243 10.93 14.03 -6.06
C VAL A 243 11.87 13.95 -4.87
N LEU A 244 11.92 12.78 -4.25
CA LEU A 244 12.94 12.45 -3.25
C LEU A 244 14.18 11.92 -3.97
N GLU A 245 15.36 12.35 -3.55
CA GLU A 245 16.59 11.98 -4.22
C GLU A 245 17.73 11.87 -3.22
N ARG A 246 18.62 10.89 -3.42
CA ARG A 246 19.83 10.84 -2.62
C ARG A 246 20.66 12.11 -2.85
N LEU A 247 21.03 12.82 -1.78
CA LEU A 247 21.66 14.13 -1.89
C LEU A 247 22.93 14.11 -2.77
N ASP A 248 23.80 13.12 -2.60
CA ASP A 248 25.03 13.02 -3.41
C ASP A 248 24.73 12.77 -4.91
N HIS A 249 23.62 12.10 -5.23
CA HIS A 249 23.16 11.88 -6.59
C HIS A 249 22.63 13.18 -7.20
N ALA A 250 21.83 13.94 -6.44
CA ALA A 250 21.36 15.27 -6.83
C ALA A 250 22.54 16.21 -7.12
N GLU A 251 23.54 16.24 -6.23
CA GLU A 251 24.76 17.03 -6.40
C GLU A 251 25.56 16.63 -7.64
N LYS A 252 25.75 15.32 -7.86
CA LYS A 252 26.46 14.78 -9.05
C LYS A 252 25.82 15.23 -10.36
N ARG A 253 24.49 15.23 -10.44
CA ARG A 253 23.76 15.70 -11.62
C ARG A 253 23.50 17.22 -11.64
N ARG A 254 23.94 17.95 -10.62
CA ARG A 254 23.69 19.40 -10.42
C ARG A 254 22.20 19.76 -10.35
N GLY A 255 21.39 18.87 -9.79
CA GLY A 255 19.97 19.11 -9.58
C GLY A 255 19.73 20.19 -8.53
N HIS A 256 18.67 20.97 -8.71
CA HIS A 256 18.22 21.92 -7.69
C HIS A 256 17.70 21.18 -6.45
N VAL A 257 17.97 21.73 -5.26
CA VAL A 257 17.49 21.15 -3.98
C VAL A 257 16.63 22.18 -3.26
N HIS A 258 15.34 21.90 -3.15
CA HIS A 258 14.36 22.72 -2.44
C HIS A 258 14.49 22.57 -0.92
N GLY A 259 14.84 21.38 -0.44
CA GLY A 259 14.94 21.07 0.98
C GLY A 259 15.28 19.62 1.22
N GLU A 260 15.04 19.13 2.44
CA GLU A 260 15.23 17.74 2.81
C GLU A 260 13.97 17.15 3.45
N LEU A 261 13.74 15.87 3.17
CA LEU A 261 12.91 15.02 4.02
C LEU A 261 13.81 14.48 5.14
N LEU A 262 13.56 14.94 6.36
CA LEU A 262 14.43 14.70 7.52
C LEU A 262 14.02 13.42 8.26
N GLY A 263 12.73 13.18 8.40
CA GLY A 263 12.22 12.01 9.10
C GLY A 263 10.74 11.73 8.85
N CYS A 264 10.34 10.50 9.05
CA CYS A 264 9.00 9.97 8.93
C CYS A 264 8.72 9.05 10.12
N GLY A 265 7.51 9.12 10.66
CA GLY A 265 7.07 8.28 11.76
C GLY A 265 5.68 7.75 11.49
N MET A 266 5.42 6.51 11.90
CA MET A 266 4.13 5.84 11.76
C MET A 266 3.76 5.13 13.05
N SER A 267 2.47 5.09 13.37
CA SER A 267 1.97 4.39 14.55
C SER A 267 0.54 3.88 14.35
N SER A 268 0.05 3.08 15.29
CA SER A 268 -1.34 2.64 15.35
C SER A 268 -1.97 2.91 16.71
N ASP A 269 -3.16 3.49 16.74
CA ASP A 269 -3.93 3.68 17.97
C ASP A 269 -4.33 2.36 18.63
N ALA A 270 -4.55 1.30 17.82
CA ALA A 270 -5.11 0.03 18.28
C ALA A 270 -6.40 0.22 19.13
N HIS A 271 -7.23 1.19 18.75
CA HIS A 271 -8.31 1.70 19.59
C HIS A 271 -9.71 1.47 19.01
N HIS A 272 -10.01 2.03 17.84
CA HIS A 272 -11.32 1.97 17.20
C HIS A 272 -11.19 2.11 15.69
N ILE A 273 -12.21 1.62 14.96
CA ILE A 273 -12.21 1.58 13.49
C ILE A 273 -12.32 2.98 12.85
N THR A 274 -12.98 3.93 13.51
CA THR A 274 -13.19 5.30 12.98
C THR A 274 -12.81 6.41 13.95
N ALA A 275 -12.68 6.13 15.23
CA ALA A 275 -12.46 7.15 16.25
C ALA A 275 -10.98 7.17 16.64
N PRO A 276 -10.34 8.35 16.74
CA PRO A 276 -8.97 8.43 17.21
C PRO A 276 -8.88 8.02 18.68
N HIS A 277 -7.69 7.65 19.14
CA HIS A 277 -7.46 7.49 20.57
C HIS A 277 -7.72 8.83 21.30
N PRO A 278 -8.57 8.88 22.34
CA PRO A 278 -9.01 10.15 22.95
C PRO A 278 -7.88 11.02 23.52
N SER A 279 -6.73 10.42 23.86
CA SER A 279 -5.55 11.14 24.35
C SER A 279 -4.56 11.57 23.26
N GLY A 280 -4.84 11.28 21.98
CA GLY A 280 -3.91 11.54 20.89
C GLY A 280 -2.64 10.67 20.89
N GLU A 281 -2.64 9.54 21.62
CA GLU A 281 -1.43 8.73 21.88
C GLU A 281 -0.72 8.30 20.58
N GLY A 282 -1.46 7.84 19.57
CA GLY A 282 -0.85 7.40 18.32
C GLY A 282 -0.25 8.54 17.51
N VAL A 283 -0.96 9.67 17.37
CA VAL A 283 -0.42 10.87 16.72
C VAL A 283 0.86 11.35 17.41
N TYR A 284 0.87 11.38 18.75
CA TYR A 284 2.06 11.67 19.54
C TYR A 284 3.22 10.72 19.22
N ARG A 285 2.99 9.39 19.21
CA ARG A 285 4.04 8.42 18.88
C ARG A 285 4.57 8.57 17.44
N ALA A 286 3.70 8.91 16.49
CA ALA A 286 4.12 9.17 15.12
C ALA A 286 5.01 10.42 15.04
N MET A 287 4.67 11.51 15.75
CA MET A 287 5.51 12.70 15.81
C MET A 287 6.87 12.44 16.48
N VAL A 288 6.89 11.70 17.59
CA VAL A 288 8.13 11.31 18.28
C VAL A 288 9.03 10.49 17.37
N SER A 289 8.48 9.49 16.68
CA SER A 289 9.21 8.64 15.73
C SER A 289 9.81 9.48 14.59
N ALA A 290 9.03 10.41 14.01
CA ALA A 290 9.49 11.28 12.93
C ALA A 290 10.62 12.24 13.39
N LEU A 291 10.49 12.85 14.57
CA LEU A 291 11.50 13.72 15.16
C LEU A 291 12.78 12.97 15.51
N ARG A 292 12.67 11.77 16.10
CA ARG A 292 13.81 10.90 16.36
C ARG A 292 14.53 10.53 15.08
N GLN A 293 13.79 10.17 14.02
CA GLN A 293 14.39 9.86 12.73
C GLN A 293 15.10 11.09 12.12
N ALA A 294 14.53 12.28 12.31
CA ALA A 294 15.12 13.55 11.88
C ALA A 294 16.31 14.03 12.74
N GLY A 295 16.53 13.43 13.92
CA GLY A 295 17.52 13.93 14.88
C GLY A 295 17.19 15.33 15.41
N LEU A 296 15.90 15.62 15.59
CA LEU A 296 15.38 16.89 16.09
C LEU A 296 14.64 16.72 17.42
N GLU A 297 14.69 17.75 18.25
CA GLU A 297 13.84 17.87 19.42
C GLU A 297 12.57 18.68 19.08
N PRO A 298 11.48 18.59 19.87
CA PRO A 298 10.26 19.36 19.60
C PRO A 298 10.52 20.87 19.42
N GLY A 299 11.43 21.44 20.21
CA GLY A 299 11.79 22.87 20.13
C GLY A 299 12.53 23.31 18.86
N ASP A 300 13.00 22.38 18.02
CA ASP A 300 13.59 22.70 16.71
C ASP A 300 12.50 23.01 15.65
N LEU A 301 11.24 22.66 15.90
CA LEU A 301 10.15 22.89 14.96
C LEU A 301 9.67 24.34 15.03
N GLY A 302 9.62 25.01 13.87
CA GLY A 302 9.05 26.36 13.77
C GLY A 302 7.58 26.40 13.33
N TYR A 303 7.03 25.26 12.89
CA TYR A 303 5.67 25.16 12.37
C TYR A 303 5.14 23.73 12.43
N VAL A 304 3.84 23.59 12.72
CA VAL A 304 3.09 22.32 12.63
C VAL A 304 1.96 22.48 11.63
N ASN A 305 1.98 21.69 10.56
CA ASN A 305 0.80 21.50 9.71
C ASN A 305 0.02 20.30 10.22
N ALA A 306 -1.08 20.57 10.92
CA ALA A 306 -1.89 19.55 11.56
C ALA A 306 -2.79 18.82 10.56
N HIS A 307 -3.24 17.62 10.93
CA HIS A 307 -4.27 16.90 10.20
C HIS A 307 -5.58 17.68 10.18
N GLY A 308 -6.01 18.26 11.31
CA GLY A 308 -7.04 19.29 11.44
C GLY A 308 -8.20 19.17 10.47
N THR A 309 -9.08 18.18 10.67
CA THR A 309 -10.18 17.88 9.74
C THR A 309 -11.45 18.68 10.01
N GLY A 310 -11.51 19.41 11.13
CA GLY A 310 -12.74 20.06 11.59
C GLY A 310 -13.67 19.11 12.35
N THR A 311 -13.30 17.85 12.53
CA THR A 311 -14.08 16.90 13.33
C THR A 311 -13.71 17.02 14.82
N PRO A 312 -14.69 17.01 15.75
CA PRO A 312 -14.43 17.29 17.16
C PRO A 312 -13.36 16.40 17.78
N ASP A 313 -13.48 15.09 17.62
CA ASP A 313 -12.61 14.12 18.28
C ASP A 313 -11.18 14.19 17.75
N ASN A 314 -11.01 14.37 16.43
CA ASN A 314 -9.69 14.50 15.82
C ASN A 314 -8.98 15.77 16.30
N ASP A 315 -9.64 16.91 16.19
CA ASP A 315 -9.02 18.21 16.43
C ASP A 315 -8.59 18.35 17.90
N VAL A 316 -9.39 17.80 18.83
CA VAL A 316 -9.06 17.74 20.26
C VAL A 316 -7.92 16.74 20.52
N ALA A 317 -7.99 15.53 19.97
CA ALA A 317 -6.94 14.51 20.16
C ALA A 317 -5.59 14.99 19.60
N GLU A 318 -5.58 15.66 18.46
CA GLU A 318 -4.38 16.20 17.84
C GLU A 318 -3.80 17.37 18.65
N THR A 319 -4.66 18.26 19.18
CA THR A 319 -4.22 19.32 20.11
C THR A 319 -3.55 18.72 21.35
N LEU A 320 -4.14 17.67 21.94
CA LEU A 320 -3.58 16.98 23.08
C LEU A 320 -2.25 16.27 22.76
N ALA A 321 -2.13 15.68 21.58
CA ALA A 321 -0.90 15.06 21.11
C ALA A 321 0.24 16.09 21.00
N ILE A 322 -0.05 17.28 20.47
CA ILE A 322 0.91 18.38 20.37
C ILE A 322 1.32 18.85 21.78
N HIS A 323 0.38 19.12 22.68
CA HIS A 323 0.71 19.45 24.08
C HIS A 323 1.57 18.39 24.75
N THR A 324 1.27 17.12 24.53
CA THR A 324 2.04 16.00 25.08
C THR A 324 3.47 15.96 24.52
N LEU A 325 3.65 16.29 23.24
CA LEU A 325 4.96 16.34 22.59
C LEU A 325 5.87 17.41 23.17
N TYR A 326 5.36 18.62 23.40
CA TYR A 326 6.16 19.74 23.89
C TYR A 326 6.29 19.74 25.42
N GLY A 327 5.35 19.10 26.12
CA GLY A 327 5.28 19.13 27.57
C GLY A 327 4.66 20.41 28.11
N LYS A 328 4.41 20.40 29.42
CA LYS A 328 3.78 21.52 30.12
C LYS A 328 4.74 22.73 30.15
N ASP A 329 4.22 23.92 29.87
CA ASP A 329 4.92 25.21 29.91
C ASP A 329 5.92 25.49 28.77
N ALA A 330 6.07 24.58 27.80
CA ALA A 330 6.86 24.81 26.60
C ALA A 330 6.15 25.73 25.60
N THR A 331 6.93 26.53 24.85
CA THR A 331 6.38 27.33 23.74
C THR A 331 6.14 26.41 22.55
N ILE A 332 4.87 26.23 22.18
CA ILE A 332 4.45 25.45 21.03
C ILE A 332 4.48 26.37 19.78
N PRO A 333 5.09 25.95 18.66
CA PRO A 333 5.08 26.74 17.44
C PRO A 333 3.66 26.88 16.87
N PRO A 334 3.45 27.84 15.96
CA PRO A 334 2.17 28.00 15.29
C PRO A 334 1.71 26.72 14.58
N VAL A 335 0.41 26.47 14.63
CA VAL A 335 -0.26 25.32 14.03
C VAL A 335 -1.20 25.82 12.95
N SER A 336 -1.35 25.12 11.83
CA SER A 336 -2.47 25.38 10.92
C SER A 336 -2.99 24.11 10.27
N SER A 337 -4.16 24.18 9.62
CA SER A 337 -4.65 23.12 8.76
C SER A 337 -4.89 23.61 7.33
N SER A 338 -4.12 23.05 6.41
CA SER A 338 -4.25 23.32 4.98
C SER A 338 -5.55 22.78 4.37
N LYS A 339 -6.27 21.89 5.06
CA LYS A 339 -7.60 21.41 4.63
C LYS A 339 -8.63 22.53 4.56
N SER A 340 -8.37 23.65 5.25
CA SER A 340 -9.21 24.85 5.17
C SER A 340 -9.15 25.56 3.81
N PHE A 341 -8.19 25.23 2.92
CA PHE A 341 -8.14 25.76 1.55
C PHE A 341 -8.82 24.86 0.53
N PHE A 342 -8.42 23.58 0.49
CA PHE A 342 -8.77 22.64 -0.57
C PHE A 342 -9.56 21.42 -0.07
N GLY A 343 -10.12 21.51 1.14
CA GLY A 343 -10.83 20.40 1.77
C GLY A 343 -9.92 19.23 2.12
N HIS A 344 -10.52 18.13 2.55
CA HIS A 344 -9.82 16.88 2.73
C HIS A 344 -9.71 16.13 1.41
N THR A 345 -8.54 16.17 0.79
CA THR A 345 -8.22 15.53 -0.51
C THR A 345 -7.83 14.05 -0.38
N LEU A 346 -8.39 13.36 0.62
CA LEU A 346 -8.21 11.93 0.87
C LEU A 346 -6.73 11.50 0.84
N GLY A 347 -6.34 10.61 -0.07
CA GLY A 347 -4.99 10.10 -0.23
C GLY A 347 -3.97 11.15 -0.71
N ALA A 348 -4.42 12.24 -1.35
CA ALA A 348 -3.56 13.36 -1.74
C ALA A 348 -3.30 14.38 -0.61
N ALA A 349 -4.00 14.26 0.53
CA ALA A 349 -3.94 15.25 1.61
C ALA A 349 -2.51 15.46 2.12
N GLY A 350 -1.84 14.39 2.53
CA GLY A 350 -0.50 14.42 3.11
C GLY A 350 0.56 15.05 2.21
N ILE A 351 0.57 14.71 0.91
CA ILE A 351 1.56 15.26 -0.03
C ILE A 351 1.32 16.74 -0.33
N LEU A 352 0.06 17.16 -0.50
CA LEU A 352 -0.28 18.57 -0.72
C LEU A 352 0.05 19.40 0.53
N GLU A 353 -0.26 18.87 1.71
CA GLU A 353 0.08 19.46 3.01
C GLU A 353 1.58 19.61 3.22
N PHE A 354 2.36 18.60 2.82
CA PHE A 354 3.81 18.66 2.85
C PHE A 354 4.36 19.72 1.87
N ILE A 355 3.84 19.78 0.64
CA ILE A 355 4.23 20.78 -0.36
C ILE A 355 3.87 22.20 0.10
N VAL A 356 2.68 22.40 0.68
CA VAL A 356 2.26 23.67 1.28
C VAL A 356 3.26 24.09 2.36
N SER A 357 3.58 23.18 3.28
CA SER A 357 4.48 23.45 4.42
C SER A 357 5.91 23.77 3.97
N LEU A 358 6.43 23.02 2.99
CA LEU A 358 7.73 23.27 2.39
C LEU A 358 7.76 24.61 1.65
N SER A 359 6.74 24.89 0.84
CA SER A 359 6.63 26.16 0.11
C SER A 359 6.54 27.34 1.06
N ALA A 360 5.79 27.19 2.16
CA ALA A 360 5.63 28.20 3.20
C ALA A 360 6.96 28.47 3.91
N MET A 361 7.72 27.42 4.27
CA MET A 361 9.06 27.54 4.83
C MET A 361 10.02 28.28 3.89
N LEU A 362 10.00 27.94 2.60
CA LEU A 362 10.88 28.58 1.60
C LEU A 362 10.54 30.06 1.35
N ASN A 363 9.32 30.46 1.70
CA ASN A 363 8.79 31.80 1.49
C ASN A 363 8.56 32.59 2.79
N ASP A 364 9.13 32.13 3.91
CA ASP A 364 9.02 32.74 5.24
C ASP A 364 7.57 33.13 5.61
N LEU A 365 6.64 32.19 5.39
CA LEU A 365 5.21 32.38 5.56
C LEU A 365 4.61 31.26 6.44
N LEU A 366 3.67 31.59 7.30
CA LEU A 366 2.78 30.64 7.97
C LEU A 366 1.43 30.63 7.25
N PRO A 367 1.00 29.48 6.71
CA PRO A 367 -0.32 29.34 6.09
C PRO A 367 -1.42 29.54 7.14
N PRO A 368 -2.53 30.23 6.80
CA PRO A 368 -3.64 30.38 7.72
C PRO A 368 -4.55 29.14 7.78
N THR A 369 -5.24 28.98 8.91
CA THR A 369 -6.46 28.18 8.99
C THR A 369 -7.65 29.07 8.63
N LEU A 370 -8.24 28.86 7.45
CA LEU A 370 -9.44 29.60 7.01
C LEU A 370 -10.70 29.18 7.79
N ASN A 371 -11.75 30.00 7.70
CA ASN A 371 -13.05 29.80 8.35
C ASN A 371 -12.98 29.71 9.88
N PHE A 372 -11.90 30.21 10.49
CA PHE A 372 -11.69 30.12 11.93
C PHE A 372 -12.43 31.26 12.65
N GLU A 373 -13.36 30.95 13.53
CA GLU A 373 -14.16 31.94 14.25
C GLU A 373 -13.75 32.00 15.73
N THR A 374 -13.95 30.91 16.45
CA THR A 374 -13.64 30.80 17.87
C THR A 374 -13.16 29.39 18.15
N PRO A 375 -12.08 29.22 18.95
CA PRO A 375 -11.55 27.90 19.26
C PRO A 375 -12.61 26.99 19.88
N ARG A 376 -12.61 25.72 19.45
CA ARG A 376 -13.37 24.66 20.10
C ARG A 376 -12.81 24.41 21.52
N PRO A 377 -13.64 24.06 22.51
CA PRO A 377 -13.14 23.59 23.80
C PRO A 377 -12.12 22.46 23.64
N GLY A 378 -10.95 22.58 24.28
CA GLY A 378 -9.84 21.64 24.13
C GLY A 378 -8.88 21.94 22.96
N CYS A 379 -9.16 22.97 22.15
CA CYS A 379 -8.30 23.43 21.07
C CYS A 379 -7.81 24.86 21.38
N ASP A 380 -6.63 25.01 22.00
CA ASP A 380 -6.15 26.29 22.57
C ASP A 380 -4.78 26.78 22.02
N LEU A 381 -4.31 26.20 20.91
CA LEU A 381 -3.06 26.59 20.26
C LEU A 381 -3.24 27.82 19.34
N ASP A 382 -2.14 28.39 18.88
CA ASP A 382 -2.14 29.39 17.81
C ASP A 382 -2.38 28.74 16.45
N TYR A 383 -3.64 28.70 16.01
CA TYR A 383 -4.06 28.07 14.75
C TYR A 383 -3.87 28.95 13.50
N VAL A 384 -3.15 30.08 13.60
CA VAL A 384 -2.94 31.05 12.51
C VAL A 384 -4.28 31.43 11.83
N PRO A 385 -5.22 32.07 12.56
CA PRO A 385 -6.58 32.22 12.09
C PRO A 385 -6.70 33.18 10.89
N ASN A 386 -7.26 32.68 9.79
CA ASN A 386 -7.76 33.40 8.59
C ASN A 386 -6.75 34.18 7.74
N GLN A 387 -5.63 34.65 8.29
CA GLN A 387 -4.65 35.45 7.56
C GLN A 387 -3.26 34.85 7.69
N ALA A 388 -2.57 34.74 6.54
CA ALA A 388 -1.20 34.29 6.52
C ALA A 388 -0.32 35.24 7.34
N ARG A 389 0.67 34.68 8.04
CA ARG A 389 1.56 35.46 8.90
C ARG A 389 3.00 35.26 8.44
N GLU A 390 3.74 36.34 8.22
CA GLU A 390 5.17 36.25 7.92
C GLU A 390 5.91 35.66 9.12
N ALA A 391 6.69 34.60 8.89
CA ALA A 391 7.59 34.03 9.88
C ALA A 391 8.65 33.17 9.19
N ARG A 392 9.89 33.30 9.64
CA ARG A 392 11.00 32.45 9.19
C ARG A 392 11.15 31.25 10.12
N PHE A 393 11.26 30.07 9.51
CA PHE A 393 11.55 28.81 10.21
C PHE A 393 12.40 27.89 9.32
N ASP A 394 13.04 26.91 9.95
CA ASP A 394 13.99 25.99 9.27
C ASP A 394 13.49 24.56 9.16
N SER A 395 12.49 24.19 9.95
CA SER A 395 11.90 22.85 10.01
C SER A 395 10.44 22.92 10.42
N PHE A 396 9.66 21.99 9.86
CA PHE A 396 8.25 21.80 10.16
C PHE A 396 7.93 20.32 10.30
N ILE A 397 6.79 20.03 10.92
CA ILE A 397 6.20 18.69 10.94
C ILE A 397 4.79 18.74 10.35
N SER A 398 4.44 17.74 9.55
CA SER A 398 3.07 17.54 9.05
C SER A 398 2.52 16.21 9.55
N THR A 399 1.30 16.21 10.08
CA THR A 399 0.65 15.04 10.69
C THR A 399 -0.55 14.55 9.89
N SER A 400 -0.84 13.26 9.97
CA SER A 400 -2.03 12.65 9.38
C SER A 400 -2.56 11.54 10.28
N ALA A 401 -3.86 11.60 10.59
CA ALA A 401 -4.55 10.62 11.42
C ALA A 401 -5.70 10.01 10.62
N ALA A 402 -5.62 8.72 10.32
CA ALA A 402 -6.54 8.06 9.41
C ALA A 402 -7.56 7.17 10.13
N PHE A 403 -8.66 6.86 9.44
CA PHE A 403 -9.54 5.75 9.83
C PHE A 403 -8.75 4.45 10.01
N GLY A 404 -9.17 3.63 10.97
CA GLY A 404 -8.40 2.51 11.51
C GLY A 404 -7.37 2.92 12.56
N GLY A 405 -7.26 4.21 12.90
CA GLY A 405 -6.27 4.70 13.87
C GLY A 405 -4.83 4.53 13.36
N VAL A 406 -4.62 4.62 12.05
CA VAL A 406 -3.29 4.59 11.43
C VAL A 406 -2.80 6.03 11.35
N ASN A 407 -1.70 6.32 12.05
CA ASN A 407 -1.17 7.68 12.17
C ASN A 407 0.20 7.77 11.48
N ALA A 408 0.47 8.90 10.84
CA ALA A 408 1.75 9.20 10.23
C ALA A 408 2.16 10.66 10.49
N ALA A 409 3.46 10.91 10.56
CA ALA A 409 4.03 12.25 10.65
C ALA A 409 5.30 12.33 9.81
N VAL A 410 5.55 13.48 9.19
CA VAL A 410 6.74 13.74 8.37
C VAL A 410 7.37 15.07 8.74
N VAL A 411 8.70 15.10 8.80
CA VAL A 411 9.49 16.28 9.11
C VAL A 411 10.22 16.73 7.85
N GLY A 412 9.93 17.95 7.40
CA GLY A 412 10.65 18.62 6.33
C GLY A 412 11.50 19.75 6.88
N GLY A 413 12.58 20.09 6.17
CA GLY A 413 13.42 21.20 6.58
C GLY A 413 14.34 21.72 5.48
N ARG A 414 15.00 22.85 5.76
CA ARG A 414 16.06 23.37 4.90
C ARG A 414 17.25 22.41 4.88
N VAL A 415 17.98 22.37 3.77
CA VAL A 415 19.17 21.53 3.62
C VAL A 415 20.16 21.84 4.74
N ARG A 416 20.51 20.84 5.54
CA ARG A 416 21.45 20.97 6.65
C ARG A 416 22.26 19.70 6.77
N THR A 417 23.58 19.84 6.76
CA THR A 417 24.50 18.77 7.11
C THR A 417 24.47 18.54 8.63
N ARG A 418 23.43 17.90 9.15
CA ARG A 418 23.39 17.37 10.52
C ARG A 418 23.70 15.87 10.50
N PRO A 419 24.46 15.35 11.48
CA PRO A 419 24.61 13.91 11.64
C PRO A 419 23.24 13.29 11.88
N ARG A 420 22.85 12.31 11.05
CA ARG A 420 21.63 11.52 11.27
C ARG A 420 21.98 10.35 12.20
N PRO A 421 21.03 9.86 13.02
CA PRO A 421 21.25 8.65 13.80
C PRO A 421 21.61 7.48 12.86
N GLU A 422 22.78 6.87 13.07
CA GLU A 422 23.16 5.66 12.35
C GLU A 422 22.29 4.49 12.81
N ILE A 423 21.81 3.70 11.86
CA ILE A 423 21.07 2.47 12.14
C ILE A 423 21.91 1.31 11.63
N ALA A 424 22.35 0.46 12.57
CA ALA A 424 23.06 -0.75 12.24
C ALA A 424 22.17 -1.66 11.38
N TRP A 425 22.70 -2.06 10.23
CA TRP A 425 22.09 -3.07 9.39
C TRP A 425 21.92 -4.36 10.19
N ASP A 426 20.76 -5.00 10.05
CA ASP A 426 20.48 -6.29 10.67
C ASP A 426 19.74 -7.19 9.69
N ASP A 427 20.05 -8.49 9.75
CA ASP A 427 19.35 -9.47 8.94
C ASP A 427 17.90 -9.60 9.42
N ILE A 428 16.99 -9.89 8.50
CA ILE A 428 15.58 -10.11 8.82
C ILE A 428 15.28 -11.61 8.76
N LEU A 429 14.80 -12.14 9.88
CA LEU A 429 14.38 -13.53 10.02
C LEU A 429 12.86 -13.62 9.98
N ILE A 430 12.34 -14.69 9.39
CA ILE A 430 10.92 -15.06 9.51
C ILE A 430 10.81 -16.02 10.68
N THR A 431 10.20 -15.59 11.77
CA THR A 431 10.17 -16.34 13.05
C THR A 431 8.81 -16.97 13.36
N GLY A 432 7.75 -16.57 12.68
CA GLY A 432 6.43 -17.20 12.81
C GLY A 432 5.57 -17.05 11.57
N MET A 433 4.60 -17.95 11.43
CA MET A 433 3.69 -17.97 10.29
C MET A 433 2.29 -18.45 10.67
N GLY A 434 1.28 -17.78 10.14
CA GLY A 434 -0.12 -18.18 10.19
C GLY A 434 -0.65 -18.38 8.78
N VAL A 435 -1.26 -19.54 8.51
CA VAL A 435 -1.77 -19.91 7.19
C VAL A 435 -3.24 -20.28 7.29
N LEU A 436 -4.09 -19.54 6.58
CA LEU A 436 -5.50 -19.88 6.36
C LEU A 436 -5.72 -20.08 4.87
N SER A 437 -5.88 -21.33 4.46
CA SER A 437 -5.95 -21.72 3.05
C SER A 437 -7.16 -22.61 2.79
N PRO A 438 -7.59 -22.75 1.52
CA PRO A 438 -8.64 -23.70 1.14
C PRO A 438 -8.32 -25.17 1.50
N VAL A 439 -7.04 -25.49 1.70
CA VAL A 439 -6.61 -26.86 2.06
C VAL A 439 -6.35 -27.05 3.57
N GLY A 440 -6.40 -26.00 4.39
CA GLY A 440 -6.16 -26.11 5.83
C GLY A 440 -5.88 -24.77 6.51
N PHE A 441 -5.99 -24.77 7.84
CA PHE A 441 -5.92 -23.57 8.68
C PHE A 441 -4.69 -23.55 9.61
N SER A 442 -3.66 -24.31 9.27
CA SER A 442 -2.37 -24.32 9.96
C SER A 442 -1.22 -24.58 8.99
N PRO A 443 0.02 -24.16 9.33
CA PRO A 443 1.21 -24.53 8.57
C PRO A 443 1.37 -26.05 8.33
N ALA A 444 0.98 -26.86 9.31
CA ALA A 444 1.08 -28.31 9.23
C ALA A 444 0.06 -28.91 8.25
N ASP A 445 -1.21 -28.49 8.32
CA ASP A 445 -2.26 -28.93 7.41
C ASP A 445 -1.94 -28.53 5.97
N PHE A 446 -1.42 -27.31 5.81
CA PHE A 446 -0.99 -26.77 4.52
C PHE A 446 0.13 -27.61 3.91
N ALA A 447 1.24 -27.82 4.63
CA ALA A 447 2.34 -28.68 4.15
C ALA A 447 1.88 -30.12 3.82
N ALA A 448 1.02 -30.71 4.64
CA ALA A 448 0.48 -32.04 4.41
C ALA A 448 -0.39 -32.11 3.14
N ALA A 449 -1.17 -31.06 2.86
CA ALA A 449 -1.96 -30.95 1.64
C ALA A 449 -1.08 -30.84 0.40
N LEU A 450 -0.06 -29.98 0.45
CA LEU A 450 0.86 -29.77 -0.66
C LEU A 450 1.60 -31.05 -1.01
N ARG A 451 2.10 -31.77 0.01
CA ARG A 451 2.79 -33.06 -0.16
C ARG A 451 1.90 -34.13 -0.79
N THR A 452 0.62 -34.17 -0.42
CA THR A 452 -0.35 -35.16 -0.92
C THR A 452 -1.13 -34.68 -2.14
N VAL A 453 -0.70 -33.60 -2.80
CA VAL A 453 -1.27 -33.13 -4.07
C VAL A 453 -2.76 -32.77 -3.94
N ARG A 454 -3.20 -32.41 -2.73
CA ARG A 454 -4.61 -32.11 -2.45
C ARG A 454 -4.95 -30.70 -2.89
N THR A 455 -6.06 -30.54 -3.61
CA THR A 455 -6.63 -29.25 -3.96
C THR A 455 -7.79 -28.90 -3.02
N GLY A 456 -7.90 -27.62 -2.68
CA GLY A 456 -9.02 -27.04 -1.93
C GLY A 456 -10.05 -26.37 -2.84
N VAL A 457 -9.89 -26.49 -4.16
CA VAL A 457 -10.89 -26.03 -5.13
C VAL A 457 -12.07 -26.97 -5.14
N ASP A 458 -13.26 -26.39 -4.97
CA ASP A 458 -14.53 -27.11 -4.91
C ASP A 458 -15.67 -26.20 -5.42
N PHE A 459 -16.88 -26.72 -5.51
CA PHE A 459 -18.06 -25.96 -5.90
C PHE A 459 -18.27 -24.74 -5.01
N ILE A 460 -18.65 -23.63 -5.65
CA ILE A 460 -19.03 -22.39 -4.98
C ILE A 460 -20.42 -22.58 -4.37
N ASP A 461 -20.50 -22.53 -3.05
CA ASP A 461 -21.74 -22.73 -2.27
C ASP A 461 -22.08 -21.50 -1.40
N ARG A 462 -21.28 -20.43 -1.51
CA ARG A 462 -21.28 -19.32 -0.55
C ARG A 462 -21.93 -18.04 -1.04
N PHE A 463 -21.94 -17.81 -2.34
CA PHE A 463 -22.49 -16.63 -2.99
C PHE A 463 -23.02 -17.02 -4.37
N ASP A 464 -23.88 -16.16 -4.93
CA ASP A 464 -24.40 -16.36 -6.29
C ASP A 464 -23.29 -16.14 -7.33
N HIS A 465 -22.98 -17.18 -8.09
CA HIS A 465 -22.00 -17.14 -9.18
C HIS A 465 -22.67 -17.10 -10.57
N GLY A 466 -24.00 -17.02 -10.64
CA GLY A 466 -24.78 -17.05 -11.88
C GLY A 466 -24.69 -18.38 -12.64
N ASP A 467 -25.28 -18.41 -13.84
CA ASP A 467 -25.31 -19.60 -14.73
C ASP A 467 -24.09 -19.71 -15.66
N GLY A 468 -23.05 -18.91 -15.39
CA GLY A 468 -21.89 -18.77 -16.24
C GLY A 468 -20.95 -19.99 -16.30
N ARG A 469 -19.72 -19.72 -16.75
CA ARG A 469 -18.67 -20.70 -17.00
C ARG A 469 -17.89 -21.12 -15.75
N GLY A 470 -17.78 -20.23 -14.75
CA GLY A 470 -17.12 -20.52 -13.48
C GLY A 470 -18.09 -21.11 -12.45
N ARG A 471 -17.78 -22.29 -11.89
CA ARG A 471 -18.57 -22.94 -10.81
C ARG A 471 -17.75 -23.39 -9.61
N HIS A 472 -16.43 -23.23 -9.68
CA HIS A 472 -15.50 -23.70 -8.67
C HIS A 472 -14.57 -22.56 -8.23
N ALA A 473 -14.21 -22.59 -6.95
CA ALA A 473 -13.22 -21.69 -6.37
C ALA A 473 -12.55 -22.36 -5.16
N GLY A 474 -11.35 -21.91 -4.81
CA GLY A 474 -10.70 -22.28 -3.55
C GLY A 474 -11.27 -21.46 -2.39
N LEU A 475 -12.33 -21.95 -1.75
CA LEU A 475 -12.98 -21.27 -0.63
C LEU A 475 -12.49 -21.82 0.73
N LEU A 476 -12.48 -20.97 1.76
CA LEU A 476 -12.17 -21.35 3.14
C LEU A 476 -13.37 -22.07 3.80
N LYS A 477 -13.70 -23.27 3.31
CA LYS A 477 -14.82 -24.08 3.80
C LYS A 477 -14.59 -24.55 5.24
N GLY A 478 -15.60 -24.42 6.09
CA GLY A 478 -15.52 -24.83 7.51
C GLY A 478 -14.71 -23.88 8.40
N PHE A 479 -14.35 -22.68 7.93
CA PHE A 479 -13.65 -21.67 8.73
C PHE A 479 -14.47 -21.24 9.96
N GLN A 480 -13.87 -21.40 11.15
CA GLN A 480 -14.49 -21.07 12.43
C GLN A 480 -13.52 -20.23 13.29
N PRO A 481 -13.57 -18.88 13.18
CA PRO A 481 -12.62 -17.98 13.83
C PRO A 481 -12.43 -18.25 15.32
N ARG A 482 -13.53 -18.47 16.06
CA ARG A 482 -13.48 -18.69 17.51
C ARG A 482 -12.73 -19.95 17.94
N LYS A 483 -12.65 -20.97 17.08
CA LYS A 483 -11.87 -22.18 17.36
C LYS A 483 -10.38 -21.97 17.08
N LEU A 484 -10.07 -21.21 16.04
CA LEU A 484 -8.69 -20.96 15.59
C LEU A 484 -7.99 -19.89 16.43
N ALA A 485 -8.70 -18.82 16.79
CA ALA A 485 -8.19 -17.70 17.57
C ALA A 485 -9.16 -17.33 18.71
N PRO A 486 -9.28 -18.17 19.76
CA PRO A 486 -10.28 -17.97 20.83
C PRO A 486 -10.06 -16.70 21.68
N THR A 487 -8.88 -16.08 21.59
CA THR A 487 -8.53 -14.87 22.35
C THR A 487 -8.85 -13.58 21.62
N VAL A 488 -9.41 -13.65 20.41
CA VAL A 488 -9.68 -12.49 19.56
C VAL A 488 -11.19 -12.39 19.29
N ASP A 489 -11.77 -11.21 19.49
CA ASP A 489 -13.19 -10.99 19.18
C ASP A 489 -13.37 -10.63 17.70
N THR A 490 -13.93 -11.57 16.95
CA THR A 490 -14.14 -11.42 15.50
C THR A 490 -15.59 -11.13 15.13
N ARG A 491 -16.50 -10.95 16.11
CA ARG A 491 -17.96 -10.95 15.86
C ARG A 491 -18.45 -9.79 15.00
N ARG A 492 -17.77 -8.65 15.04
CA ARG A 492 -18.15 -7.42 14.34
C ARG A 492 -17.33 -7.16 13.08
N MET A 493 -16.34 -8.00 12.82
CA MET A 493 -15.46 -7.91 11.67
C MET A 493 -16.12 -8.51 10.44
N ASP A 494 -15.92 -7.89 9.28
CA ASP A 494 -16.19 -8.52 8.00
C ASP A 494 -15.27 -9.73 7.77
N ARG A 495 -15.61 -10.55 6.77
CA ARG A 495 -14.95 -11.84 6.55
C ARG A 495 -13.47 -11.71 6.19
N LEU A 496 -13.09 -10.76 5.34
CA LEU A 496 -11.69 -10.53 5.00
C LEU A 496 -10.89 -10.16 6.24
N THR A 497 -11.42 -9.26 7.07
CA THR A 497 -10.81 -8.88 8.34
C THR A 497 -10.69 -10.08 9.29
N GLN A 498 -11.69 -10.96 9.35
CA GLN A 498 -11.59 -12.21 10.12
C GLN A 498 -10.44 -13.11 9.64
N TYR A 499 -10.24 -13.25 8.32
CA TYR A 499 -9.13 -14.02 7.79
C TYR A 499 -7.78 -13.42 8.21
N ALA A 500 -7.59 -12.12 7.99
CA ALA A 500 -6.33 -11.44 8.30
C ALA A 500 -6.01 -11.45 9.81
N VAL A 501 -7.00 -11.19 10.66
CA VAL A 501 -6.86 -11.20 12.12
C VAL A 501 -6.52 -12.59 12.65
N VAL A 502 -7.20 -13.63 12.17
CA VAL A 502 -6.93 -15.01 12.61
C VAL A 502 -5.56 -15.47 12.13
N ALA A 503 -5.18 -15.20 10.88
CA ALA A 503 -3.84 -15.51 10.37
C ALA A 503 -2.75 -14.81 11.20
N THR A 504 -2.94 -13.52 11.52
CA THR A 504 -2.03 -12.75 12.37
C THR A 504 -1.90 -13.33 13.77
N SER A 505 -3.02 -13.70 14.40
CA SER A 505 -3.01 -14.33 15.73
C SER A 505 -2.27 -15.67 15.73
N LEU A 506 -2.41 -16.47 14.68
CA LEU A 506 -1.69 -17.73 14.52
C LEU A 506 -0.19 -17.49 14.32
N ALA A 507 0.19 -16.51 13.49
CA ALA A 507 1.60 -16.17 13.24
C ALA A 507 2.32 -15.72 14.51
N LEU A 508 1.67 -14.87 15.33
CA LEU A 508 2.22 -14.42 16.61
C LEU A 508 2.42 -15.58 17.60
N ARG A 509 1.46 -16.51 17.68
CA ARG A 509 1.58 -17.70 18.53
C ARG A 509 2.66 -18.66 18.05
N ASP A 510 2.83 -18.80 16.74
CA ASP A 510 3.89 -19.61 16.15
C ASP A 510 5.27 -19.00 16.45
N ALA A 511 5.39 -17.66 16.40
CA ALA A 511 6.63 -16.95 16.72
C ALA A 511 6.99 -16.97 18.21
N ASP A 512 6.00 -16.77 19.10
CA ASP A 512 6.12 -16.93 20.55
C ASP A 512 4.78 -17.41 21.14
N PRO A 513 4.69 -18.66 21.65
CA PRO A 513 3.47 -19.18 22.26
C PRO A 513 2.93 -18.34 23.43
N ARG A 514 3.79 -17.53 24.07
CA ARG A 514 3.40 -16.61 25.15
C ARG A 514 3.05 -15.20 24.65
N ASN A 515 3.25 -14.92 23.37
CA ASN A 515 3.03 -13.63 22.72
C ASN A 515 3.60 -12.44 23.53
N ARG A 516 4.91 -12.45 23.77
CA ARG A 516 5.62 -11.44 24.59
C ARG A 516 6.17 -10.26 23.77
N PHE A 517 5.63 -10.02 22.58
CA PHE A 517 6.02 -8.86 21.79
C PHE A 517 5.56 -7.57 22.48
N GLU A 518 6.43 -6.58 22.56
CA GLU A 518 6.10 -5.26 23.09
C GLU A 518 5.22 -4.52 22.06
N PRO A 519 3.97 -4.13 22.41
CA PRO A 519 3.02 -3.54 21.46
C PRO A 519 3.57 -2.36 20.65
N THR A 520 4.37 -1.51 21.29
CA THR A 520 4.93 -0.29 20.67
C THR A 520 6.13 -0.58 19.76
N ARG A 521 6.77 -1.74 19.91
CA ARG A 521 7.92 -2.20 19.11
C ARG A 521 7.55 -3.30 18.10
N LEU A 522 6.25 -3.53 17.93
CA LEU A 522 5.68 -4.45 16.94
C LEU A 522 4.95 -3.63 15.87
N GLY A 523 5.34 -3.79 14.61
CA GLY A 523 4.70 -3.15 13.46
C GLY A 523 3.75 -4.08 12.69
N LEU A 524 2.99 -3.51 11.76
CA LEU A 524 2.04 -4.22 10.89
C LEU A 524 2.11 -3.67 9.45
N THR A 525 2.21 -4.55 8.47
CA THR A 525 1.99 -4.25 7.06
C THR A 525 0.90 -5.16 6.53
N VAL A 526 -0.19 -4.56 6.08
CA VAL A 526 -1.29 -5.26 5.41
C VAL A 526 -1.12 -5.09 3.92
N ALA A 527 -1.17 -6.19 3.17
CA ALA A 527 -1.10 -6.21 1.72
C ALA A 527 -2.41 -6.74 1.12
N LEU A 528 -3.01 -5.98 0.20
CA LEU A 528 -4.31 -6.28 -0.40
C LEU A 528 -4.26 -6.10 -1.93
N THR A 529 -5.27 -6.62 -2.63
CA THR A 529 -5.53 -6.27 -4.03
C THR A 529 -6.78 -5.38 -4.15
N ARG A 530 -7.87 -5.75 -3.47
CA ARG A 530 -9.17 -5.03 -3.55
C ARG A 530 -9.74 -4.64 -2.20
N GLY A 531 -9.58 -5.47 -1.17
CA GLY A 531 -10.23 -5.29 0.13
C GLY A 531 -11.51 -6.12 0.29
N PRO A 532 -12.40 -5.76 1.23
CA PRO A 532 -13.55 -6.58 1.62
C PRO A 532 -14.69 -6.47 0.60
N VAL A 533 -14.52 -7.16 -0.52
CA VAL A 533 -15.39 -7.09 -1.70
C VAL A 533 -16.86 -7.40 -1.41
N SER A 534 -17.14 -8.29 -0.45
CA SER A 534 -18.53 -8.60 -0.07
C SER A 534 -19.19 -7.48 0.72
N THR A 535 -18.40 -6.71 1.47
CA THR A 535 -18.87 -5.51 2.17
C THR A 535 -19.08 -4.36 1.20
N GLN A 536 -18.19 -4.23 0.21
CA GLN A 536 -18.33 -3.27 -0.88
C GLN A 536 -19.63 -3.49 -1.67
N GLU A 537 -19.91 -4.73 -2.06
CA GLU A 537 -21.15 -5.10 -2.74
C GLU A 537 -22.40 -4.67 -1.95
N ARG A 538 -22.46 -4.98 -0.64
CA ARG A 538 -23.59 -4.57 0.22
C ARG A 538 -23.76 -3.07 0.35
N PHE A 539 -22.66 -2.32 0.37
CA PHE A 539 -22.72 -0.85 0.41
C PHE A 539 -23.30 -0.29 -0.89
N LEU A 540 -22.81 -0.78 -2.05
CA LEU A 540 -23.30 -0.38 -3.36
C LEU A 540 -24.79 -0.73 -3.52
N GLU A 541 -25.20 -1.94 -3.14
CA GLU A 541 -26.61 -2.34 -3.13
C GLU A 541 -27.50 -1.39 -2.31
N SER A 542 -27.07 -1.00 -1.12
CA SER A 542 -27.82 -0.05 -0.29
C SER A 542 -27.85 1.35 -0.90
N LEU A 543 -26.74 1.82 -1.48
CA LEU A 543 -26.68 3.11 -2.17
C LEU A 543 -27.68 3.16 -3.33
N TYR A 544 -27.67 2.16 -4.21
CA TYR A 544 -28.53 2.15 -5.40
C TYR A 544 -30.01 1.87 -5.07
N ARG A 545 -30.29 1.00 -4.10
CA ARG A 545 -31.67 0.65 -3.72
C ARG A 545 -32.34 1.75 -2.90
N ASP A 546 -31.64 2.27 -1.89
CA ASP A 546 -32.25 3.13 -0.86
C ASP A 546 -32.03 4.63 -1.15
N GLY A 547 -30.99 4.97 -1.93
CA GLY A 547 -30.52 6.33 -2.16
C GLY A 547 -29.70 6.88 -0.99
N ILE A 548 -28.95 7.97 -1.24
CA ILE A 548 -27.99 8.54 -0.29
C ILE A 548 -28.61 8.90 1.08
N GLU A 549 -29.86 9.38 1.11
CA GLU A 549 -30.50 9.82 2.35
C GLU A 549 -30.93 8.67 3.27
N ARG A 550 -31.12 7.46 2.72
CA ARG A 550 -31.67 6.31 3.44
C ARG A 550 -30.75 5.10 3.50
N MET A 551 -29.59 5.17 2.83
CA MET A 551 -28.62 4.10 2.81
C MET A 551 -28.05 3.80 4.21
N SER A 552 -27.61 2.57 4.41
CA SER A 552 -27.00 2.17 5.67
C SER A 552 -25.53 2.60 5.76
N ALA A 553 -25.18 3.33 6.83
CA ALA A 553 -23.80 3.65 7.17
C ALA A 553 -22.99 2.44 7.69
N LYS A 554 -23.65 1.31 7.96
CA LYS A 554 -23.06 0.15 8.67
C LYS A 554 -21.82 -0.42 7.97
N HIS A 555 -21.85 -0.48 6.65
CA HIS A 555 -20.81 -1.15 5.86
C HIS A 555 -19.66 -0.22 5.47
N PHE A 556 -19.90 1.10 5.46
CA PHE A 556 -18.95 2.07 4.94
C PHE A 556 -17.59 2.06 5.67
N PRO A 557 -17.52 2.09 7.02
CA PRO A 557 -16.23 2.05 7.71
C PRO A 557 -15.37 0.85 7.29
N SER A 558 -15.96 -0.34 7.25
CA SER A 558 -15.25 -1.58 6.89
C SER A 558 -14.80 -1.63 5.43
N MET A 559 -15.29 -0.77 4.53
CA MET A 559 -14.76 -0.69 3.17
C MET A 559 -13.43 0.08 3.07
N VAL A 560 -13.19 0.99 4.01
CA VAL A 560 -11.98 1.82 4.00
C VAL A 560 -10.80 0.92 4.33
N LEU A 561 -9.88 0.68 3.38
CA LEU A 561 -8.89 -0.39 3.47
C LEU A 561 -7.98 -0.33 4.72
N SER A 562 -7.67 0.87 5.22
CA SER A 562 -6.87 1.05 6.43
C SER A 562 -7.56 0.58 7.71
N THR A 563 -8.89 0.46 7.70
CA THR A 563 -9.65 0.00 8.87
C THR A 563 -9.36 -1.45 9.21
N LEU A 564 -9.12 -2.29 8.21
CA LEU A 564 -8.67 -3.67 8.41
C LEU A 564 -7.35 -3.71 9.19
N SER A 565 -6.40 -2.82 8.87
CA SER A 565 -5.15 -2.67 9.64
C SER A 565 -5.41 -2.25 11.09
N GLY A 566 -6.34 -1.32 11.30
CA GLY A 566 -6.76 -0.86 12.62
C GLY A 566 -7.40 -1.97 13.47
N GLU A 567 -8.27 -2.78 12.86
CA GLU A 567 -8.92 -3.90 13.52
C GLU A 567 -7.93 -5.03 13.85
N ILE A 568 -6.97 -5.33 12.98
CA ILE A 568 -5.85 -6.24 13.29
C ILE A 568 -5.02 -5.70 14.44
N ALA A 569 -4.66 -4.42 14.38
CA ALA A 569 -3.86 -3.78 15.40
C ALA A 569 -4.56 -3.77 16.76
N GLN A 570 -5.85 -3.48 16.80
CA GLN A 570 -6.67 -3.56 18.00
C GLN A 570 -6.73 -5.01 18.54
N ALA A 571 -7.06 -5.97 17.67
CA ALA A 571 -7.21 -7.37 18.03
C ALA A 571 -5.91 -8.01 18.54
N CYS A 572 -4.77 -7.64 17.95
CA CYS A 572 -3.46 -8.21 18.22
C CYS A 572 -2.57 -7.33 19.09
N ARG A 573 -3.08 -6.18 19.57
CA ARG A 573 -2.38 -5.20 20.42
C ARG A 573 -1.09 -4.66 19.77
N ILE A 574 -1.19 -4.18 18.53
CA ILE A 574 -0.09 -3.64 17.75
C ILE A 574 -0.17 -2.11 17.74
N LYS A 575 0.82 -1.43 18.31
CA LYS A 575 0.85 0.04 18.44
C LYS A 575 1.97 0.71 17.63
N GLY A 576 2.93 -0.06 17.12
CA GLY A 576 4.04 0.40 16.29
C GLY A 576 3.59 0.81 14.88
N ALA A 577 4.55 0.96 13.97
CA ALA A 577 4.29 1.41 12.60
C ALA A 577 3.31 0.48 11.86
N THR A 578 2.25 1.07 11.31
CA THR A 578 1.19 0.35 10.59
C THR A 578 1.02 0.91 9.19
N LEU A 579 1.02 0.03 8.18
CA LEU A 579 0.95 0.38 6.76
C LEU A 579 -0.03 -0.53 6.02
N THR A 580 -0.68 -0.01 4.98
CA THR A 580 -1.53 -0.77 4.05
C THR A 580 -1.05 -0.54 2.62
N LEU A 581 -0.71 -1.63 1.94
CA LEU A 581 -0.25 -1.65 0.56
C LEU A 581 -1.28 -2.34 -0.32
N VAL A 582 -1.54 -1.79 -1.50
CA VAL A 582 -2.55 -2.31 -2.43
C VAL A 582 -1.96 -2.43 -3.81
N ASP A 583 -1.36 -3.58 -4.14
CA ASP A 583 -0.39 -3.73 -5.24
C ASP A 583 -0.69 -4.96 -6.14
N GLY A 584 -1.94 -5.18 -6.53
CA GLY A 584 -2.28 -6.25 -7.48
C GLY A 584 -2.09 -7.68 -6.93
N ARG A 585 -2.02 -8.67 -7.84
CA ARG A 585 -1.91 -10.12 -7.53
C ARG A 585 -0.65 -10.58 -6.78
N THR A 586 0.33 -9.71 -6.56
CA THR A 586 1.54 -10.05 -5.78
C THR A 586 1.77 -9.12 -4.60
N ALA A 587 0.74 -8.38 -4.20
CA ALA A 587 0.81 -7.44 -3.08
C ALA A 587 1.41 -8.07 -1.81
N GLY A 588 1.09 -9.31 -1.48
CA GLY A 588 1.67 -9.99 -0.31
C GLY A 588 3.19 -10.18 -0.39
N LEU A 589 3.72 -10.55 -1.56
CA LEU A 589 5.17 -10.66 -1.77
C LEU A 589 5.82 -9.28 -1.71
N ARG A 590 5.23 -8.28 -2.35
CA ARG A 590 5.74 -6.88 -2.34
C ARG A 590 5.71 -6.28 -0.94
N GLY A 591 4.65 -6.55 -0.17
CA GLY A 591 4.50 -6.15 1.21
C GLY A 591 5.52 -6.79 2.13
N LEU A 592 5.91 -8.05 1.89
CA LEU A 592 7.03 -8.69 2.59
C LEU A 592 8.33 -7.93 2.35
N LEU A 593 8.62 -7.56 1.09
CA LEU A 593 9.85 -6.85 0.74
C LEU A 593 9.89 -5.43 1.34
N ALA A 594 8.81 -4.66 1.20
CA ALA A 594 8.68 -3.33 1.79
C ALA A 594 8.79 -3.37 3.33
N ALA A 595 8.18 -4.36 3.97
CA ALA A 595 8.29 -4.56 5.41
C ALA A 595 9.70 -4.91 5.87
N CYS A 596 10.43 -5.75 5.11
CA CYS A 596 11.84 -6.04 5.39
C CYS A 596 12.69 -4.78 5.30
N ASP A 597 12.53 -3.99 4.24
CA ASP A 597 13.30 -2.76 4.04
C ASP A 597 13.02 -1.71 5.13
N TYR A 598 11.75 -1.58 5.54
CA TYR A 598 11.38 -0.73 6.67
C TYR A 598 11.99 -1.22 8.00
N LEU A 599 11.88 -2.52 8.30
CA LEU A 599 12.36 -3.09 9.57
C LEU A 599 13.90 -3.02 9.69
N ARG A 600 14.64 -3.20 8.59
CA ARG A 600 16.12 -3.05 8.55
C ARG A 600 16.57 -1.65 8.95
N GLN A 601 15.72 -0.65 8.72
CA GLN A 601 16.01 0.75 8.98
C GLN A 601 15.29 1.29 10.22
N SER A 602 14.74 0.42 11.05
CA SER A 602 14.02 0.81 12.26
C SER A 602 14.75 0.29 13.48
N ASP A 603 15.23 1.21 14.34
CA ASP A 603 15.69 0.93 15.70
C ASP A 603 14.55 0.99 16.73
N GLU A 604 13.33 1.28 16.27
CA GLU A 604 12.12 1.36 17.07
C GLU A 604 11.33 0.05 17.10
N LEU A 605 11.46 -0.77 16.05
CA LEU A 605 10.78 -2.05 15.93
C LEU A 605 11.74 -3.21 16.17
N ASP A 606 11.29 -4.19 16.96
CA ASP A 606 11.93 -5.51 17.06
C ASP A 606 11.41 -6.45 15.98
N ALA A 607 10.12 -6.36 15.70
CA ALA A 607 9.40 -7.22 14.79
C ALA A 607 8.33 -6.46 14.02
N LEU A 608 7.96 -6.98 12.86
CA LEU A 608 6.92 -6.45 11.99
C LEU A 608 6.14 -7.61 11.39
N ILE A 609 4.82 -7.55 11.42
CA ILE A 609 3.95 -8.57 10.83
C ILE A 609 3.56 -8.15 9.42
N VAL A 610 3.85 -8.96 8.42
CA VAL A 610 3.23 -8.81 7.11
C VAL A 610 2.04 -9.77 7.00
N VAL A 611 0.89 -9.27 6.57
CA VAL A 611 -0.31 -10.09 6.33
C VAL A 611 -0.92 -9.75 4.97
N ALA A 612 -1.23 -10.79 4.19
CA ALA A 612 -2.04 -10.69 3.00
C ALA A 612 -3.31 -11.51 3.18
N ALA A 613 -4.42 -10.98 2.70
CA ALA A 613 -5.72 -11.65 2.76
C ALA A 613 -6.55 -11.31 1.53
N ASP A 614 -7.33 -12.29 1.06
CA ASP A 614 -8.29 -12.14 -0.02
C ASP A 614 -9.59 -12.88 0.32
N GLU A 615 -10.71 -12.33 -0.15
CA GLU A 615 -12.02 -12.96 -0.12
C GLU A 615 -12.66 -12.90 -1.50
N ILE A 616 -13.51 -13.86 -1.85
CA ILE A 616 -14.29 -13.82 -3.10
C ILE A 616 -15.72 -13.36 -2.82
N GLY A 617 -16.29 -12.53 -3.69
CA GLY A 617 -17.68 -12.06 -3.66
C GLY A 617 -18.37 -12.21 -5.01
N SER A 618 -19.70 -12.06 -5.04
CA SER A 618 -20.50 -12.31 -6.26
C SER A 618 -20.18 -11.30 -7.36
N LEU A 619 -20.19 -10.00 -7.03
CA LEU A 619 -19.86 -8.92 -7.97
C LEU A 619 -18.54 -9.16 -8.71
N PHE A 620 -17.43 -9.31 -7.98
CA PHE A 620 -16.10 -9.47 -8.59
C PHE A 620 -15.95 -10.79 -9.35
N PHE A 621 -16.55 -11.88 -8.85
CA PHE A 621 -16.56 -13.14 -9.58
C PHE A 621 -17.22 -13.00 -10.95
N ARG A 622 -18.40 -12.37 -11.00
CA ARG A 622 -19.15 -12.13 -12.26
C ARG A 622 -18.43 -11.17 -13.19
N LEU A 623 -17.76 -10.16 -12.67
CA LEU A 623 -16.94 -9.24 -13.47
C LEU A 623 -15.76 -9.95 -14.14
N PHE A 624 -15.03 -10.77 -13.39
CA PHE A 624 -13.91 -11.54 -13.94
C PHE A 624 -14.41 -12.56 -14.96
N GLU A 625 -15.55 -13.20 -14.69
CA GLU A 625 -16.18 -14.09 -15.66
C GLU A 625 -16.54 -13.36 -16.95
N ARG A 626 -17.09 -12.14 -16.84
CA ARG A 626 -17.50 -11.34 -18.00
C ARG A 626 -16.32 -10.91 -18.87
N LEU A 627 -15.15 -10.72 -18.27
CA LEU A 627 -13.91 -10.35 -18.94
C LEU A 627 -13.08 -11.55 -19.38
N ASP A 628 -13.68 -12.74 -19.35
CA ASP A 628 -13.06 -13.99 -19.69
C ASP A 628 -11.80 -14.33 -18.86
N MET A 629 -11.72 -13.86 -17.61
CA MET A 629 -10.60 -14.10 -16.69
C MET A 629 -10.79 -15.35 -15.82
N VAL A 630 -12.04 -15.82 -15.62
CA VAL A 630 -12.33 -17.06 -14.85
C VAL A 630 -12.41 -18.27 -15.78
N ALA A 631 -11.77 -19.38 -15.43
CA ALA A 631 -11.81 -20.62 -16.24
C ALA A 631 -13.24 -21.16 -16.49
N ASP A 632 -13.49 -21.71 -17.69
CA ASP A 632 -14.71 -22.50 -17.94
C ASP A 632 -14.57 -23.89 -17.31
N THR A 633 -14.98 -24.00 -16.05
CA THR A 633 -14.90 -25.23 -15.28
C THR A 633 -15.87 -26.32 -15.76
N ARG A 634 -16.82 -26.00 -16.65
CA ARG A 634 -17.70 -27.00 -17.30
C ARG A 634 -16.98 -27.75 -18.41
N VAL A 635 -16.03 -27.08 -19.06
CA VAL A 635 -15.20 -27.64 -20.14
C VAL A 635 -13.91 -28.25 -19.58
N HIS A 636 -13.21 -27.49 -18.73
CA HIS A 636 -11.86 -27.82 -18.29
C HIS A 636 -11.79 -28.57 -16.96
N GLY A 637 -12.94 -28.75 -16.28
CA GLY A 637 -13.06 -29.36 -14.97
C GLY A 637 -12.74 -28.40 -13.81
N SER A 638 -12.69 -28.94 -12.60
CA SER A 638 -12.49 -28.17 -11.37
C SER A 638 -11.02 -28.00 -10.95
N ARG A 639 -10.06 -28.60 -11.68
CA ARG A 639 -8.64 -28.47 -11.35
C ARG A 639 -8.06 -27.21 -11.97
N PRO A 640 -7.37 -26.33 -11.21
CA PRO A 640 -6.65 -25.21 -11.78
C PRO A 640 -5.58 -25.69 -12.78
N ARG A 641 -5.23 -24.83 -13.73
CA ARG A 641 -4.33 -25.16 -14.84
C ARG A 641 -3.15 -24.19 -14.94
N PRO A 642 -2.33 -24.05 -13.88
CA PRO A 642 -1.14 -23.22 -13.95
C PRO A 642 -0.20 -23.72 -15.05
N TYR A 643 0.37 -22.78 -15.82
CA TYR A 643 1.29 -23.02 -16.94
C TYR A 643 0.72 -23.82 -18.12
N ASP A 644 -0.59 -24.06 -18.15
CA ASP A 644 -1.25 -24.66 -19.30
C ASP A 644 -1.58 -23.55 -20.34
N PRO A 645 -1.06 -23.62 -21.58
CA PRO A 645 -1.42 -22.66 -22.62
C PRO A 645 -2.93 -22.66 -22.93
N ASP A 646 -3.63 -23.75 -22.63
CA ASP A 646 -5.07 -23.94 -22.86
C ASP A 646 -5.89 -23.77 -21.56
N ALA A 647 -5.36 -23.08 -20.54
CA ALA A 647 -6.02 -22.90 -19.25
C ALA A 647 -7.40 -22.21 -19.34
N GLY A 648 -7.60 -21.33 -20.33
CA GLY A 648 -8.88 -20.64 -20.57
C GLY A 648 -9.30 -19.63 -19.49
N GLY A 649 -8.45 -19.39 -18.48
CA GLY A 649 -8.67 -18.47 -17.36
C GLY A 649 -8.23 -19.06 -16.02
N ALA A 650 -8.23 -18.24 -14.98
CA ALA A 650 -7.87 -18.67 -13.63
C ALA A 650 -9.07 -19.27 -12.88
N ILE A 651 -8.82 -20.20 -11.95
CA ILE A 651 -9.79 -20.52 -10.90
C ILE A 651 -9.43 -19.67 -9.68
N LEU A 652 -10.37 -18.84 -9.21
CA LEU A 652 -10.13 -17.94 -8.08
C LEU A 652 -10.00 -18.69 -6.75
N GLY A 653 -9.23 -18.11 -5.83
CA GLY A 653 -9.06 -18.61 -4.47
C GLY A 653 -9.22 -17.50 -3.43
N GLU A 654 -9.38 -17.88 -2.17
CA GLU A 654 -9.41 -16.96 -1.04
C GLU A 654 -8.52 -17.48 0.08
N GLY A 655 -8.21 -16.64 1.06
CA GLY A 655 -7.43 -17.03 2.23
C GLY A 655 -6.61 -15.90 2.81
N ALA A 656 -5.74 -16.23 3.76
CA ALA A 656 -4.82 -15.28 4.35
C ALA A 656 -3.54 -15.96 4.82
N VAL A 657 -2.43 -15.24 4.71
CA VAL A 657 -1.13 -15.63 5.28
C VAL A 657 -0.56 -14.44 6.03
N ALA A 658 -0.08 -14.68 7.25
CA ALA A 658 0.68 -13.73 8.03
C ALA A 658 2.06 -14.28 8.37
N LEU A 659 3.09 -13.45 8.28
CA LEU A 659 4.47 -13.77 8.64
C LEU A 659 4.97 -12.77 9.69
N VAL A 660 5.63 -13.27 10.73
CA VAL A 660 6.35 -12.44 11.70
C VAL A 660 7.77 -12.28 11.22
N LEU A 661 8.12 -11.07 10.82
CA LEU A 661 9.47 -10.64 10.46
C LEU A 661 10.13 -10.08 11.70
N GLU A 662 11.38 -10.44 11.94
CA GLU A 662 12.09 -10.03 13.14
C GLU A 662 13.55 -9.72 12.83
N ARG A 663 14.04 -8.64 13.45
CA ARG A 663 15.47 -8.32 13.45
C ARG A 663 16.24 -9.49 14.07
N LYS A 664 17.29 -9.97 13.41
CA LYS A 664 18.08 -11.13 13.87
C LYS A 664 18.64 -10.91 15.27
N ALA A 665 19.02 -9.70 15.64
CA ALA A 665 19.42 -9.37 17.00
C ALA A 665 18.29 -9.62 18.01
N SER A 666 17.08 -9.14 17.73
CA SER A 666 15.90 -9.31 18.61
C SER A 666 15.46 -10.78 18.69
N ALA A 667 15.44 -11.47 17.56
CA ALA A 667 15.14 -12.91 17.48
C ALA A 667 16.11 -13.73 18.33
N ARG A 668 17.41 -13.45 18.25
CA ARG A 668 18.43 -14.10 19.08
C ARG A 668 18.27 -13.79 20.56
N ALA A 669 17.99 -12.54 20.93
CA ALA A 669 17.81 -12.13 22.32
C ALA A 669 16.68 -12.91 23.03
N ARG A 670 15.64 -13.31 22.30
CA ARG A 670 14.54 -14.12 22.83
C ARG A 670 14.63 -15.62 22.55
N ASN A 671 15.74 -16.10 21.96
CA ASN A 671 15.92 -17.48 21.48
C ASN A 671 14.81 -17.96 20.53
N ALA A 672 14.43 -17.12 19.57
CA ALA A 672 13.44 -17.44 18.55
C ALA A 672 13.91 -18.57 17.63
N ARG A 673 12.96 -19.40 17.19
CA ARG A 673 13.19 -20.35 16.10
C ARG A 673 12.89 -19.66 14.77
N ALA A 674 13.89 -19.53 13.90
CA ALA A 674 13.68 -19.01 12.55
C ALA A 674 13.20 -20.11 11.58
N TYR A 675 12.38 -19.73 10.61
CA TYR A 675 12.12 -20.52 9.41
C TYR A 675 13.23 -20.32 8.38
N ALA A 676 13.54 -19.05 8.07
CA ALA A 676 14.60 -18.64 7.14
C ALA A 676 14.93 -17.16 7.37
N GLN A 677 16.03 -16.72 6.79
CA GLN A 677 16.38 -15.33 6.57
C GLN A 677 15.83 -14.85 5.21
N VAL A 678 15.35 -13.61 5.15
CA VAL A 678 15.14 -12.89 3.89
C VAL A 678 16.47 -12.28 3.47
N SER A 679 17.20 -12.99 2.60
CA SER A 679 18.58 -12.63 2.26
C SER A 679 18.69 -11.63 1.11
N GLY A 680 17.70 -11.57 0.22
CA GLY A 680 17.69 -10.59 -0.86
C GLY A 680 16.30 -10.38 -1.45
N SER A 681 16.07 -9.19 -2.00
CA SER A 681 14.82 -8.73 -2.56
C SER A 681 15.02 -7.88 -3.81
N GLY A 682 14.10 -8.01 -4.76
CA GLY A 682 14.07 -7.21 -5.97
C GLY A 682 12.64 -6.85 -6.36
N MET A 683 12.44 -5.59 -6.73
CA MET A 683 11.17 -5.07 -7.25
C MET A 683 11.42 -4.22 -8.49
N THR A 684 10.61 -4.42 -9.52
CA THR A 684 10.64 -3.65 -10.77
C THR A 684 9.22 -3.47 -11.29
N ALA A 685 9.06 -2.63 -12.31
CA ALA A 685 7.82 -2.45 -13.03
C ALA A 685 8.07 -2.55 -14.54
N ASP A 686 7.16 -3.21 -15.26
CA ASP A 686 7.20 -3.27 -16.71
C ASP A 686 6.96 -1.88 -17.32
N ALA A 687 6.14 -1.05 -16.68
CA ALA A 687 5.72 0.28 -17.15
C ALA A 687 5.34 0.27 -18.64
N TRP A 688 4.66 -0.79 -19.07
CA TRP A 688 4.33 -1.01 -20.47
C TRP A 688 3.19 -0.07 -20.91
N PRO A 689 3.13 0.36 -22.18
CA PRO A 689 2.05 1.20 -22.66
C PRO A 689 0.66 0.65 -22.33
N GLU A 690 -0.25 1.56 -21.98
CA GLU A 690 -1.64 1.25 -21.60
C GLU A 690 -1.79 0.31 -20.40
N CYS A 691 -0.86 0.38 -19.44
CA CYS A 691 -0.78 -0.54 -18.30
C CYS A 691 -0.72 -2.02 -18.73
N GLY A 692 -0.11 -2.30 -19.89
CA GLY A 692 0.06 -3.67 -20.38
C GLY A 692 1.18 -4.44 -19.68
N LEU A 693 1.58 -5.56 -20.27
CA LEU A 693 2.71 -6.38 -19.81
C LEU A 693 3.84 -6.34 -20.84
N GLU A 694 5.07 -6.28 -20.36
CA GLU A 694 6.23 -6.55 -21.20
C GLU A 694 6.23 -8.06 -21.52
N PRO A 695 6.09 -8.46 -22.80
CA PRO A 695 5.74 -9.83 -23.16
C PRO A 695 6.85 -10.85 -22.89
N GLN A 696 8.10 -10.41 -22.74
CA GLN A 696 9.24 -11.31 -22.57
C GLN A 696 9.62 -11.54 -21.09
N GLY A 697 9.09 -10.75 -20.16
CA GLY A 697 9.40 -10.83 -18.74
C GLY A 697 10.81 -10.37 -18.38
N ARG A 698 11.38 -9.41 -19.11
CA ARG A 698 12.74 -8.89 -18.86
C ARG A 698 12.86 -8.17 -17.53
N TRP A 699 11.82 -7.42 -17.13
CA TRP A 699 11.82 -6.75 -15.84
C TRP A 699 11.55 -7.71 -14.68
N LEU A 700 10.82 -8.81 -14.90
CA LEU A 700 10.73 -9.92 -13.95
C LEU A 700 12.10 -10.59 -13.75
N GLU A 701 12.83 -10.82 -14.84
CA GLU A 701 14.22 -11.30 -14.78
C GLU A 701 15.13 -10.33 -14.01
N GLN A 702 14.98 -9.04 -14.25
CA GLN A 702 15.74 -8.01 -13.52
C GLN A 702 15.41 -8.01 -12.02
N ALA A 703 14.14 -8.23 -11.62
CA ALA A 703 13.78 -8.37 -10.22
C ALA A 703 14.50 -9.55 -9.55
N VAL A 704 14.63 -10.68 -10.25
CA VAL A 704 15.43 -11.83 -9.77
C VAL A 704 16.90 -11.45 -9.62
N ARG A 705 17.49 -10.75 -10.61
CA ARG A 705 18.90 -10.32 -10.56
C ARG A 705 19.17 -9.38 -9.39
N LEU A 706 18.26 -8.44 -9.10
CA LEU A 706 18.35 -7.56 -7.94
C LEU A 706 18.29 -8.35 -6.62
N ALA A 707 17.41 -9.34 -6.51
CA ALA A 707 17.29 -10.17 -5.32
C ALA A 707 18.56 -11.03 -5.08
N LEU A 708 19.13 -11.61 -6.14
CA LEU A 708 20.39 -12.35 -6.10
C LEU A 708 21.58 -11.44 -5.71
N ALA A 709 21.64 -10.24 -6.30
CA ALA A 709 22.67 -9.27 -6.01
C ALA A 709 22.67 -8.83 -4.53
N GLU A 710 21.51 -8.52 -3.95
CA GLU A 710 21.40 -8.19 -2.53
C GLU A 710 21.77 -9.38 -1.64
N ALA A 711 21.35 -10.59 -2.02
CA ALA A 711 21.72 -11.82 -1.33
C ALA A 711 23.21 -12.18 -1.47
N LYS A 712 23.93 -11.54 -2.40
CA LYS A 712 25.31 -11.87 -2.79
C LYS A 712 25.44 -13.34 -3.22
N LEU A 713 24.48 -13.81 -4.00
CA LEU A 713 24.44 -15.17 -4.52
C LEU A 713 24.38 -15.16 -6.05
N ASP A 714 25.06 -16.12 -6.66
CA ASP A 714 24.84 -16.47 -8.06
C ASP A 714 23.66 -17.42 -8.18
N LEU A 715 23.08 -17.49 -9.40
CA LEU A 715 21.94 -18.37 -9.66
C LEU A 715 22.26 -19.86 -9.43
N ASP A 716 23.52 -20.27 -9.56
CA ASP A 716 23.97 -21.65 -9.31
C ASP A 716 23.87 -22.05 -7.82
N ALA A 717 23.74 -21.07 -6.91
CA ALA A 717 23.51 -21.32 -5.49
C ALA A 717 22.03 -21.53 -5.14
N ILE A 718 21.10 -21.38 -6.09
CA ILE A 718 19.67 -21.55 -5.87
C ILE A 718 19.28 -23.02 -6.02
N ASP A 719 18.75 -23.59 -4.94
CA ASP A 719 18.39 -25.02 -4.88
C ASP A 719 16.95 -25.29 -5.34
N ALA A 720 16.08 -24.28 -5.28
CA ALA A 720 14.67 -24.38 -5.66
C ALA A 720 14.11 -23.03 -6.11
N VAL A 721 13.13 -23.08 -7.02
CA VAL A 721 12.35 -21.92 -7.46
C VAL A 721 10.87 -22.15 -7.22
N TYR A 722 10.17 -21.14 -6.72
CA TYR A 722 8.72 -21.11 -6.76
C TYR A 722 8.24 -19.94 -7.64
N GLY A 723 7.46 -20.28 -8.66
CA GLY A 723 6.80 -19.32 -9.54
C GLY A 723 5.37 -19.01 -9.11
N HIS A 724 4.78 -17.98 -9.74
CA HIS A 724 3.40 -17.59 -9.48
C HIS A 724 2.41 -18.57 -10.12
N GLY A 725 2.54 -18.81 -11.44
CA GLY A 725 1.68 -19.71 -12.22
C GLY A 725 0.19 -19.49 -11.98
N CYS A 726 -0.37 -18.36 -12.40
CA CYS A 726 -1.74 -17.98 -12.05
C CYS A 726 -2.83 -18.71 -12.84
N GLY A 727 -2.46 -19.51 -13.86
CA GLY A 727 -3.41 -20.18 -14.74
C GLY A 727 -3.98 -19.25 -15.82
N GLU A 728 -3.33 -18.11 -16.07
CA GLU A 728 -3.69 -17.22 -17.16
C GLU A 728 -2.59 -17.25 -18.24
N PRO A 729 -2.87 -17.74 -19.47
CA PRO A 729 -1.83 -18.03 -20.46
C PRO A 729 -0.89 -16.85 -20.79
N ARG A 730 -1.40 -15.62 -20.79
CA ARG A 730 -0.59 -14.41 -21.05
C ARG A 730 0.48 -14.18 -19.99
N TYR A 731 0.17 -14.46 -18.73
CA TYR A 731 1.09 -14.28 -17.59
C TYR A 731 2.02 -15.46 -17.44
N ASP A 732 1.45 -16.66 -17.52
CA ASP A 732 2.21 -17.89 -17.34
C ASP A 732 3.23 -18.07 -18.46
N SER A 733 2.91 -17.69 -19.70
CA SER A 733 3.89 -17.72 -20.80
C SER A 733 5.05 -16.75 -20.60
N ARG A 734 4.80 -15.55 -20.07
CA ARG A 734 5.83 -14.56 -19.71
C ARG A 734 6.73 -15.07 -18.58
N GLU A 735 6.14 -15.67 -17.55
CA GLU A 735 6.89 -16.28 -16.45
C GLU A 735 7.73 -17.47 -16.94
N LEU A 736 7.17 -18.34 -17.79
CA LEU A 736 7.89 -19.46 -18.42
C LEU A 736 9.08 -18.99 -19.26
N GLN A 737 8.93 -17.91 -20.04
CA GLN A 737 10.04 -17.34 -20.80
C GLN A 737 11.16 -16.84 -19.87
N THR A 738 10.79 -16.21 -18.76
CA THR A 738 11.74 -15.72 -17.75
C THR A 738 12.47 -16.89 -17.08
N LEU A 739 11.74 -17.90 -16.62
CA LEU A 739 12.30 -19.11 -16.03
C LEU A 739 13.18 -19.87 -17.03
N GLY A 740 12.78 -19.96 -18.30
CA GLY A 740 13.57 -20.60 -19.34
C GLY A 740 14.92 -19.93 -19.57
N ARG A 741 14.98 -18.59 -19.51
CA ARG A 741 16.25 -17.84 -19.62
C ARG A 741 17.10 -17.92 -18.35
N LEU A 742 16.48 -17.85 -17.18
CA LEU A 742 17.20 -17.92 -15.91
C LEU A 742 17.77 -19.34 -15.70
N LEU A 743 16.91 -20.34 -15.79
CA LEU A 743 17.27 -21.71 -15.43
C LEU A 743 17.97 -22.45 -16.56
N GLU A 744 17.83 -22.02 -17.81
CA GLU A 744 18.40 -22.68 -18.99
C GLU A 744 18.15 -24.21 -18.94
N ASN A 745 19.22 -25.01 -18.86
CA ASN A 745 19.17 -26.48 -18.73
C ASN A 745 19.42 -26.98 -17.30
N ARG A 746 19.45 -26.09 -16.30
CA ARG A 746 19.67 -26.46 -14.89
C ARG A 746 18.50 -27.29 -14.38
N ALA A 747 18.81 -28.36 -13.65
CA ALA A 747 17.82 -29.24 -13.03
C ALA A 747 17.25 -28.68 -11.70
N ILE A 748 17.07 -27.36 -11.60
CA ILE A 748 16.52 -26.73 -10.39
C ILE A 748 15.02 -27.00 -10.34
N PRO A 749 14.49 -27.63 -9.27
CA PRO A 749 13.07 -27.92 -9.16
C PRO A 749 12.23 -26.64 -9.07
N VAL A 750 11.14 -26.61 -9.85
CA VAL A 750 10.17 -25.50 -9.86
C VAL A 750 8.84 -25.93 -9.23
N GLY A 751 8.38 -25.19 -8.22
CA GLY A 751 7.08 -25.36 -7.56
C GLY A 751 6.12 -24.20 -7.84
N CYS A 752 4.82 -24.42 -7.57
CA CYS A 752 3.75 -23.44 -7.67
C CYS A 752 2.56 -23.94 -6.85
N VAL A 753 1.94 -23.05 -6.05
CA VAL A 753 0.88 -23.42 -5.11
C VAL A 753 -0.54 -23.19 -5.63
N VAL A 754 -0.71 -22.42 -6.72
CA VAL A 754 -2.03 -22.02 -7.25
C VAL A 754 -2.89 -23.24 -7.60
N GLY A 755 -2.27 -24.33 -8.07
CA GLY A 755 -2.94 -25.61 -8.30
C GLY A 755 -3.71 -26.18 -7.11
N HIS A 756 -3.24 -25.91 -5.90
CA HIS A 756 -3.86 -26.37 -4.67
C HIS A 756 -4.94 -25.43 -4.16
N LEU A 757 -4.82 -24.13 -4.43
CA LEU A 757 -5.55 -23.08 -3.70
C LEU A 757 -6.50 -22.26 -4.57
N GLY A 758 -6.32 -22.27 -5.89
CA GLY A 758 -6.82 -21.21 -6.75
C GLY A 758 -6.00 -19.91 -6.62
N LEU A 759 -6.32 -18.92 -7.46
CA LEU A 759 -5.72 -17.60 -7.49
C LEU A 759 -6.31 -16.72 -6.37
N ALA A 760 -5.68 -16.76 -5.20
CA ALA A 760 -5.97 -15.89 -4.05
C ALA A 760 -5.12 -14.61 -4.12
N GLU A 761 -5.31 -13.83 -5.18
CA GLU A 761 -4.67 -12.55 -5.52
C GLU A 761 -3.52 -12.10 -4.59
N ALA A 762 -3.72 -11.14 -3.68
CA ALA A 762 -2.66 -10.60 -2.82
C ALA A 762 -1.91 -11.68 -2.02
N SER A 763 -2.64 -12.68 -1.55
CA SER A 763 -2.17 -13.77 -0.70
C SER A 763 -1.31 -14.78 -1.43
N CYS A 764 -1.38 -14.87 -2.77
CA CYS A 764 -0.63 -15.84 -3.57
C CYS A 764 0.88 -15.77 -3.31
N GLY A 765 1.42 -14.55 -3.25
CA GLY A 765 2.83 -14.33 -2.95
C GLY A 765 3.23 -14.92 -1.60
N LEU A 766 2.43 -14.69 -0.56
CA LEU A 766 2.72 -15.20 0.78
C LEU A 766 2.41 -16.69 0.95
N PHE A 767 1.42 -17.26 0.25
CA PHE A 767 1.25 -18.72 0.19
C PHE A 767 2.46 -19.40 -0.43
N THR A 768 3.04 -18.77 -1.46
CA THR A 768 4.24 -19.27 -2.13
C THR A 768 5.47 -19.19 -1.21
N VAL A 769 5.64 -18.08 -0.49
CA VAL A 769 6.66 -17.95 0.56
C VAL A 769 6.45 -18.98 1.67
N ALA A 770 5.22 -19.17 2.15
CA ALA A 770 4.89 -20.17 3.17
C ALA A 770 5.27 -21.59 2.73
N ALA A 771 4.94 -21.96 1.49
CA ALA A 771 5.32 -23.24 0.89
C ALA A 771 6.84 -23.39 0.77
N ALA A 772 7.55 -22.35 0.33
CA ALA A 772 9.01 -22.35 0.27
C ALA A 772 9.63 -22.56 1.67
N LEU A 773 9.18 -21.83 2.70
CA LEU A 773 9.67 -21.96 4.07
C LEU A 773 9.45 -23.37 4.65
N LEU A 774 8.26 -23.94 4.44
CA LEU A 774 7.94 -25.30 4.87
C LEU A 774 8.74 -26.34 4.08
N GLY A 775 8.90 -26.13 2.78
CA GLY A 775 9.70 -26.97 1.90
C GLY A 775 11.17 -27.01 2.33
N MET A 776 11.80 -25.85 2.55
CA MET A 776 13.16 -25.75 3.09
C MET A 776 13.32 -26.47 4.43
N ARG A 777 12.33 -26.34 5.32
CA ARG A 777 12.33 -27.00 6.64
C ARG A 777 12.19 -28.53 6.53
N HIS A 778 11.38 -29.01 5.60
CA HIS A 778 11.12 -30.45 5.42
C HIS A 778 12.08 -31.12 4.41
N GLY A 779 12.90 -30.36 3.71
CA GLY A 779 13.75 -30.87 2.63
C GLY A 779 12.93 -31.26 1.40
N GLU A 780 11.93 -30.44 1.04
CA GLU A 780 10.95 -30.73 -0.02
C GLU A 780 10.73 -29.53 -0.95
N VAL A 781 10.48 -29.80 -2.23
CA VAL A 781 9.80 -28.88 -3.15
C VAL A 781 8.45 -29.47 -3.51
N TYR A 782 7.39 -28.72 -3.21
CA TYR A 782 6.02 -29.18 -3.40
C TYR A 782 5.63 -29.19 -4.89
N PRO A 783 4.87 -30.21 -5.34
CA PRO A 783 4.55 -30.40 -6.76
C PRO A 783 3.58 -29.35 -7.27
N VAL A 784 3.66 -29.05 -8.57
CA VAL A 784 2.67 -28.24 -9.27
C VAL A 784 1.45 -29.09 -9.59
N VAL A 785 0.33 -28.80 -8.94
CA VAL A 785 -0.97 -29.42 -9.28
C VAL A 785 -1.55 -28.73 -10.49
N THR A 786 -1.85 -29.50 -11.54
CA THR A 786 -2.51 -28.97 -12.73
C THR A 786 -3.53 -29.95 -13.29
N GLY A 787 -4.61 -29.41 -13.84
CA GLY A 787 -5.53 -30.15 -14.73
C GLY A 787 -5.06 -30.21 -16.18
N GLY A 788 -3.97 -29.51 -16.52
CA GLY A 788 -3.40 -29.39 -17.86
C GLY A 788 -2.06 -30.09 -18.03
N VAL A 789 -1.35 -29.76 -19.11
CA VAL A 789 -0.01 -30.31 -19.41
C VAL A 789 1.05 -29.28 -19.04
N LEU A 790 1.91 -29.61 -18.06
CA LEU A 790 3.09 -28.79 -17.78
C LEU A 790 4.15 -28.99 -18.88
N PRO A 791 4.82 -27.92 -19.34
CA PRO A 791 5.91 -28.03 -20.28
C PRO A 791 7.10 -28.79 -19.67
N ALA A 792 7.91 -29.43 -20.54
CA ALA A 792 9.04 -30.25 -20.10
C ALA A 792 10.13 -29.46 -19.37
N ALA A 793 10.29 -28.18 -19.72
CA ALA A 793 11.18 -27.23 -19.07
C ALA A 793 10.38 -25.98 -18.62
N PRO A 794 10.73 -25.35 -17.49
CA PRO A 794 11.77 -25.77 -16.53
C PRO A 794 11.38 -27.06 -15.76
N ALA A 795 12.28 -27.55 -14.90
CA ALA A 795 12.14 -28.84 -14.22
C ALA A 795 11.07 -28.81 -13.09
N PHE A 796 9.79 -28.65 -13.45
CA PHE A 796 8.67 -28.65 -12.52
C PHE A 796 8.63 -29.90 -11.64
N ALA A 797 8.39 -29.72 -10.34
CA ALA A 797 8.02 -30.80 -9.45
C ALA A 797 6.63 -31.33 -9.85
N ARG A 798 6.54 -32.63 -10.15
CA ARG A 798 5.35 -33.30 -10.70
C ARG A 798 4.98 -34.46 -9.79
N ASP A 799 3.68 -34.69 -9.61
CA ASP A 799 3.07 -35.87 -8.97
C ASP A 799 3.40 -36.11 -7.48
N GLU A 800 4.63 -35.85 -7.04
CA GLU A 800 5.10 -35.98 -5.67
C GLU A 800 6.10 -34.88 -5.31
N ALA A 801 6.27 -34.65 -4.01
CA ALA A 801 7.24 -33.67 -3.52
C ALA A 801 8.67 -34.15 -3.81
N ARG A 802 9.51 -33.26 -4.35
CA ARG A 802 10.93 -33.57 -4.59
C ARG A 802 11.73 -33.40 -3.32
N THR A 803 12.29 -34.49 -2.81
CA THR A 803 13.12 -34.45 -1.61
C THR A 803 14.54 -33.99 -1.92
N GLY A 804 15.15 -33.23 -1.00
CA GLY A 804 16.48 -32.68 -1.19
C GLY A 804 16.94 -31.79 -0.04
N HIS A 805 18.09 -31.17 -0.22
CA HIS A 805 18.61 -30.16 0.69
C HIS A 805 18.48 -28.78 0.04
N TYR A 806 17.54 -27.99 0.53
CA TYR A 806 17.24 -26.66 -0.01
C TYR A 806 17.69 -25.59 0.97
N ARG A 807 18.87 -24.99 0.71
CA ARG A 807 19.49 -23.94 1.50
C ARG A 807 19.04 -22.56 1.04
N HIS A 808 18.96 -22.35 -0.26
CA HIS A 808 18.53 -21.09 -0.87
C HIS A 808 17.36 -21.35 -1.82
N THR A 809 16.24 -20.69 -1.57
CA THR A 809 15.03 -20.79 -2.41
C THR A 809 14.67 -19.42 -2.96
N LEU A 810 14.46 -19.37 -4.28
CA LEU A 810 13.99 -18.18 -4.99
C LEU A 810 12.46 -18.23 -5.10
N VAL A 811 11.79 -17.14 -4.73
CA VAL A 811 10.36 -16.94 -5.02
C VAL A 811 10.22 -15.72 -5.91
N LEU A 812 9.37 -15.81 -6.93
CA LEU A 812 9.12 -14.70 -7.87
C LEU A 812 7.64 -14.63 -8.26
N GLY A 813 7.22 -13.44 -8.68
CA GLY A 813 5.89 -13.22 -9.22
C GLY A 813 5.72 -11.85 -9.85
N SER A 814 4.63 -11.69 -10.59
CA SER A 814 4.24 -10.46 -11.26
C SER A 814 2.76 -10.17 -11.04
N THR A 815 2.40 -8.89 -10.94
CA THR A 815 1.00 -8.44 -11.01
C THR A 815 0.46 -8.47 -12.45
N GLU A 816 -0.83 -8.17 -12.57
CA GLU A 816 -1.56 -7.99 -13.82
C GLU A 816 -1.00 -6.92 -14.77
N HIS A 817 -0.31 -5.91 -14.24
CA HIS A 817 0.28 -4.82 -15.05
C HIS A 817 1.81 -4.80 -14.98
N GLY A 818 2.41 -5.94 -14.61
CA GLY A 818 3.85 -6.12 -14.71
C GLY A 818 4.65 -5.50 -13.57
N ASN A 819 4.07 -5.31 -12.39
CA ASN A 819 4.85 -5.04 -11.20
C ASN A 819 5.44 -6.35 -10.69
N ASN A 820 6.75 -6.48 -10.79
CA ASN A 820 7.46 -7.71 -10.52
C ASN A 820 8.09 -7.67 -9.13
N ALA A 821 8.13 -8.82 -8.47
CA ALA A 821 8.81 -8.98 -7.20
C ALA A 821 9.53 -10.33 -7.13
N SER A 822 10.68 -10.35 -6.48
CA SER A 822 11.41 -11.58 -6.17
C SER A 822 12.09 -11.49 -4.81
N VAL A 823 12.15 -12.63 -4.12
CA VAL A 823 12.81 -12.78 -2.83
C VAL A 823 13.66 -14.04 -2.81
N VAL A 824 14.84 -13.94 -2.21
CA VAL A 824 15.69 -15.08 -1.87
C VAL A 824 15.54 -15.37 -0.39
N LEU A 825 15.13 -16.60 -0.08
CA LEU A 825 15.03 -17.13 1.27
C LEU A 825 16.23 -18.03 1.53
N SER A 826 16.94 -17.78 2.63
CA SER A 826 18.14 -18.54 3.00
C SER A 826 17.96 -19.20 4.36
N ARG A 827 18.37 -20.46 4.49
CA ARG A 827 18.36 -21.16 5.78
C ARG A 827 19.28 -20.44 6.77
N ASP A 828 18.76 -20.10 7.95
CA ASP A 828 19.57 -19.56 9.05
C ASP A 828 20.32 -20.71 9.73
N ASP A 829 21.50 -21.04 9.21
CA ASP A 829 22.33 -22.11 9.79
C ASP A 829 23.06 -21.61 11.04
N PRO A 830 22.85 -22.24 12.21
CA PRO A 830 23.52 -21.85 13.46
C PRO A 830 25.04 -22.08 13.45
N GLU A 831 25.58 -22.76 12.44
CA GLU A 831 27.01 -23.04 12.24
C GLU A 831 27.75 -22.01 11.36
N SER A 832 27.05 -21.03 10.75
CA SER A 832 27.67 -19.91 10.01
C SER A 832 28.29 -18.83 10.93
N ARG A 833 28.72 -19.24 12.12
CA ARG A 833 29.25 -18.39 13.21
C ARG A 833 30.69 -17.96 12.98
#